data_AF-A0A7Y3TAA7-F1
#
_entry.id   AF-A0A7Y3TAA7-F1
#
_cell.length_a   1.000
_cell.length_b   1.000
_cell.length_c   1.000
_cell.angle_alpha   90.00
_cell.angle_beta   90.00
_cell.angle_gamma   90.00
#
_symmetry.space_group_name_H-M   'P 1'
#
loop_
_entity.id
_entity.type
_entity.pdbx_description
1 polymer ?
#
loop_
_entity_poly.entity_id
_entity_poly.type
_entity_poly.pdbx_seq_one_letter_code
_entity_poly.pdbx_strand_id
1 'polypeptide(L)'
;MAFVRDTLKGLAYFLSGPVLRKSLESYCRLVTANSDNALVADDGSLVSVFRLEGCRSIKGSAELSKDVSELRLSLASQFGERGFTLQFWFGHLPEVGRADLENILAGTASVARNAELDVSDLLEERASRLPDKLSGERAYIVLWSRPALLSREESRSSAAVVTDELKQLPHAPTAQLPMPALPALLTRHNSIVESLQRETRRCGFDIELLDVREALSEIKGVLNPEFLAASNNWKAVLPGDHLRAKMPDTELQNKGKDFSHLLWPSLSSQIMSEGSTLLSDRIFEFGSKIYCGFDVVLGPEQVVNFNDLISRVLDQRRKISWRVSMLVDSGGFQGQTFKETYASLLTFTGRIMNGRIKRAFEAAREINGDGETIVRWRASFAAWCDRGEEKQLLSDIATLRQTVHGWGNTQTDMQVGDPVECIMSSTMGLNAASTAPVASAYLTDVFALAPLSRPSSPWRRGAILFRTKDGKLWPYNPGSSRQLGWVDIIVGQPGSGKSVLSNSMNLSIALSPQVGRSKTGASLLPRISIIDIGPSSQGLIQLIKDALPASRRHEAMHLRLQNREEYSVNPFDLNLCVQKPFPYELEFLVNLVCLCCTADDRESPYDGISALARAAINEAYEYYSEDMNPKRYSRTDSVDVDNALDALGYETDAQTTWWEVVKFLFDKDKHHEATLAQRFAVPVMADLVSMSNRETVKEPFREMRVESTSESVVVAFQRMVTAACRDFPILARPTRFSVADARIIAFDLEAVTSNTGAHAHRQSAVMYMLTRHTITSDFWLHEDDLDKVSIPANVRAYHLERVTNNKQMQKRLAYDEYHRTGNLAFFRKQNENDARVGRKTGVQQVYASQLIDDFDREVQELANNFFFCNVPSEGAIRSISENFNFSPTIQSVLRGLNGPIAGQGAPFVAMMKLKTGIYTQYLFNDIGPIESWALSTTQGDTALRSLIYEAFGPKMGRRVLAKRFPQGTASELIEVRKTEMEARGVVVDESAKENLIRQIADEIIRGFRDV
;
A
#
# COMPACT_ATOMS: atom_id res chain seq x y z
N MET A 1 -7.87 42.37 53.57
CA MET A 1 -9.12 41.99 52.86
C MET A 1 -8.84 41.40 51.48
N ALA A 2 -8.14 42.09 50.57
CA ALA A 2 -7.82 41.56 49.22
C ALA A 2 -6.92 40.29 49.26
N PHE A 3 -5.86 40.28 50.07
CA PHE A 3 -5.00 39.10 50.27
C PHE A 3 -5.81 37.87 50.69
N VAL A 4 -6.63 37.99 51.74
CA VAL A 4 -7.49 36.88 52.23
C VAL A 4 -8.50 36.41 51.18
N ARG A 5 -9.06 37.33 50.37
CA ARG A 5 -10.00 37.00 49.28
C ARG A 5 -9.30 36.28 48.13
N ASP A 6 -8.07 36.68 47.78
CA ASP A 6 -7.26 36.03 46.74
C ASP A 6 -6.69 34.70 47.22
N THR A 7 -6.31 34.58 48.50
CA THR A 7 -5.95 33.29 49.11
C THR A 7 -7.15 32.36 49.18
N LEU A 8 -8.34 32.83 49.54
CA LEU A 8 -9.57 32.03 49.54
C LEU A 8 -10.04 31.66 48.14
N LYS A 9 -9.87 32.52 47.14
CA LYS A 9 -10.12 32.19 45.73
C LYS A 9 -9.09 31.20 45.19
N GLY A 10 -7.81 31.35 45.53
CA GLY A 10 -6.76 30.40 45.20
C GLY A 10 -6.96 29.05 45.87
N LEU A 11 -7.39 29.04 47.13
CA LEU A 11 -7.76 27.84 47.87
C LEU A 11 -9.05 27.22 47.30
N ALA A 12 -10.04 28.03 46.94
CA ALA A 12 -11.27 27.54 46.31
C ALA A 12 -11.02 27.01 44.90
N TYR A 13 -10.12 27.61 44.10
CA TYR A 13 -9.69 27.13 42.79
C TYR A 13 -8.85 25.86 42.89
N PHE A 14 -7.93 25.79 43.86
CA PHE A 14 -7.16 24.60 44.19
C PHE A 14 -8.05 23.46 44.71
N LEU A 15 -9.03 23.78 45.57
CA LEU A 15 -10.01 22.83 46.06
C LEU A 15 -11.00 22.42 44.96
N SER A 16 -11.48 23.33 44.11
CA SER A 16 -12.44 23.03 43.04
C SER A 16 -11.80 22.34 41.83
N GLY A 17 -10.51 22.55 41.58
CA GLY A 17 -9.74 22.00 40.48
C GLY A 17 -9.11 20.64 40.83
N PRO A 18 -7.83 20.59 41.26
CA PRO A 18 -7.13 19.32 41.49
C PRO A 18 -7.74 18.42 42.57
N VAL A 19 -8.47 18.96 43.55
CA VAL A 19 -9.02 18.18 44.69
C VAL A 19 -10.47 17.74 44.49
N LEU A 20 -11.36 18.58 43.96
CA LEU A 20 -12.80 18.28 43.81
C LEU A 20 -13.25 18.11 42.35
N ARG A 21 -12.37 18.33 41.36
CA ARG A 21 -12.62 18.16 39.90
C ARG A 21 -13.98 18.65 39.40
N LYS A 22 -14.41 19.84 39.83
CA LYS A 22 -15.75 20.37 39.51
C LYS A 22 -15.91 20.84 38.06
N SER A 23 -14.82 21.00 37.31
CA SER A 23 -14.81 21.38 35.89
C SER A 23 -14.08 20.34 35.05
N LEU A 24 -14.54 20.08 33.83
CA LEU A 24 -13.90 19.11 32.92
C LEU A 24 -12.43 19.41 32.62
N GLU A 25 -12.07 20.69 32.58
CA GLU A 25 -10.68 21.12 32.37
C GLU A 25 -9.72 20.53 33.42
N SER A 26 -10.20 20.21 34.62
CA SER A 26 -9.38 19.65 35.71
C SER A 26 -8.90 18.21 35.46
N TYR A 27 -9.51 17.48 34.51
CA TYR A 27 -9.04 16.16 34.11
C TYR A 27 -7.86 16.23 33.12
N CYS A 28 -7.59 17.38 32.50
CA CYS A 28 -6.44 17.60 31.63
C CYS A 28 -5.32 18.30 32.40
N ARG A 29 -4.17 17.62 32.55
CA ARG A 29 -2.99 18.16 33.25
C ARG A 29 -2.00 18.84 32.32
N LEU A 30 -2.20 18.77 31.00
CA LEU A 30 -1.31 19.37 30.02
C LEU A 30 -1.41 20.89 30.07
N VAL A 31 -0.25 21.56 30.08
CA VAL A 31 -0.15 23.02 30.24
C VAL A 31 0.40 23.69 29.00
N THR A 32 1.51 23.20 28.45
CA THR A 32 2.19 23.84 27.30
C THR A 32 3.08 22.84 26.55
N ALA A 33 3.67 23.24 25.42
CA ALA A 33 4.69 22.49 24.71
C ALA A 33 6.10 22.96 25.12
N ASN A 34 7.03 22.03 25.27
CA ASN A 34 8.45 22.31 25.56
C ASN A 34 9.36 22.17 24.32
N SER A 35 9.05 21.23 23.44
CA SER A 35 9.75 20.98 22.17
C SER A 35 8.75 20.49 21.11
N ASP A 36 9.24 20.20 19.91
CA ASP A 36 8.44 19.64 18.82
C ASP A 36 7.76 18.31 19.17
N ASN A 37 8.23 17.59 20.20
CA ASN A 37 7.76 16.24 20.54
C ASN A 37 7.48 16.01 22.04
N ALA A 38 7.61 17.04 22.89
CA ALA A 38 7.39 16.93 24.33
C ALA A 38 6.44 18.02 24.85
N LEU A 39 5.39 17.59 25.54
CA LEU A 39 4.44 18.43 26.28
C LEU A 39 4.82 18.49 27.76
N VAL A 40 4.38 19.54 28.45
CA VAL A 40 4.60 19.76 29.88
C VAL A 40 3.26 19.72 30.61
N ALA A 41 3.22 19.00 31.74
CA ALA A 41 2.08 18.96 32.63
C ALA A 41 2.22 19.90 33.83
N ASP A 42 1.13 20.13 34.57
CA ASP A 42 1.05 21.04 35.72
C ASP A 42 1.98 20.70 36.90
N ASP A 43 2.37 19.43 37.05
CA ASP A 43 3.37 18.99 38.03
C ASP A 43 4.81 19.02 37.49
N GLY A 44 5.03 19.51 36.27
CA GLY A 44 6.31 19.50 35.58
C GLY A 44 6.65 18.16 34.93
N SER A 45 5.71 17.20 34.86
CA SER A 45 5.92 15.98 34.07
C SER A 45 6.07 16.29 32.58
N LEU A 46 6.84 15.45 31.88
CA LEU A 46 6.99 15.51 30.43
C LEU A 46 6.24 14.38 29.75
N VAL A 47 5.62 14.68 28.61
CA VAL A 47 4.74 13.77 27.89
C VAL A 47 5.11 13.70 26.41
N SER A 48 5.36 12.51 25.91
CA SER A 48 5.49 12.23 24.47
C SER A 48 4.47 11.17 24.04
N VAL A 49 3.93 11.36 22.84
CA VAL A 49 2.94 10.46 22.26
C VAL A 49 3.55 9.78 21.04
N PHE A 50 3.40 8.46 20.99
CA PHE A 50 3.77 7.64 19.86
C PHE A 50 2.51 7.04 19.23
N ARG A 51 2.39 7.10 17.91
CA ARG A 51 1.46 6.26 17.17
C ARG A 51 2.02 4.85 17.12
N LEU A 52 1.22 3.86 17.52
CA LEU A 52 1.56 2.45 17.45
C LEU A 52 1.00 1.88 16.14
N GLU A 53 1.89 1.68 15.17
CA GLU A 53 1.49 1.08 13.90
C GLU A 53 1.26 -0.43 14.06
N GLY A 54 2.05 -1.07 14.93
CA GLY A 54 1.89 -2.46 15.34
C GLY A 54 3.10 -3.32 14.98
N CYS A 55 2.90 -4.61 14.76
CA CYS A 55 3.95 -5.56 14.47
C CYS A 55 4.19 -5.77 12.96
N ARG A 56 5.47 -5.80 12.56
CA ARG A 56 5.90 -5.99 11.17
C ARG A 56 5.62 -7.36 10.60
N SER A 57 5.55 -8.38 11.46
CA SER A 57 5.33 -9.76 11.05
C SER A 57 4.10 -10.33 11.73
N ILE A 58 3.44 -11.28 11.08
CA ILE A 58 2.48 -12.18 11.74
C ILE A 58 3.24 -12.93 12.83
N LYS A 59 2.73 -12.89 14.07
CA LYS A 59 3.33 -13.56 15.22
C LYS A 59 2.29 -14.40 15.96
N GLY A 60 2.60 -15.67 16.18
CA GLY A 60 1.86 -16.54 17.09
C GLY A 60 2.25 -16.29 18.55
N SER A 61 1.60 -16.98 19.48
CA SER A 61 1.80 -16.77 20.93
C SER A 61 3.26 -16.98 21.37
N ALA A 62 3.94 -18.01 20.86
CA ALA A 62 5.33 -18.30 21.21
C ALA A 62 6.31 -17.22 20.70
N GLU A 63 6.12 -16.79 19.45
CA GLU A 63 6.95 -15.76 18.83
C GLU A 63 6.75 -14.41 19.54
N LEU A 64 5.49 -14.03 19.78
CA LEU A 64 5.16 -12.80 20.51
C LEU A 64 5.74 -12.83 21.94
N SER A 65 5.61 -13.95 22.65
CA SER A 65 6.16 -14.08 24.01
C SER A 65 7.66 -13.82 24.02
N LYS A 66 8.42 -14.36 23.06
CA LYS A 66 9.86 -14.13 22.94
C LYS A 66 10.17 -12.64 22.77
N ASP A 67 9.52 -11.99 21.81
CA ASP A 67 9.80 -10.58 21.49
C ASP A 67 9.39 -9.63 22.63
N VAL A 68 8.31 -9.97 23.33
CA VAL A 68 7.87 -9.24 24.51
C VAL A 68 8.85 -9.41 25.67
N SER A 69 9.38 -10.62 25.89
CA SER A 69 10.43 -10.86 26.89
C SER A 69 11.73 -10.12 26.54
N GLU A 70 12.12 -10.05 25.27
CA GLU A 70 13.26 -9.25 24.81
C GLU A 70 13.03 -7.75 25.04
N LEU A 71 11.84 -7.23 24.70
CA LEU A 71 11.48 -5.84 24.96
C LEU A 71 11.52 -5.51 26.46
N ARG A 72 11.02 -6.43 27.30
CA ARG A 72 11.09 -6.31 28.76
C ARG A 72 12.53 -6.25 29.25
N LEU A 73 13.40 -7.15 28.79
CA LEU A 73 14.83 -7.13 29.15
C LEU A 73 15.49 -5.79 28.82
N SER A 74 15.19 -5.22 27.65
CA SER A 74 15.74 -3.93 27.22
C SER A 74 15.23 -2.73 28.03
N LEU A 75 14.01 -2.82 28.59
CA LEU A 75 13.37 -1.72 29.34
C LEU A 75 13.37 -1.92 30.86
N ALA A 76 13.90 -3.03 31.36
CA ALA A 76 13.82 -3.41 32.77
C ALA A 76 14.48 -2.39 33.70
N SER A 77 15.64 -1.84 33.32
CA SER A 77 16.37 -0.88 34.16
C SER A 77 15.61 0.43 34.34
N GLN A 78 14.89 0.88 33.32
CA GLN A 78 14.11 2.12 33.38
C GLN A 78 12.79 1.92 34.14
N PHE A 79 12.16 0.74 34.04
CA PHE A 79 10.89 0.45 34.72
C PHE A 79 11.04 -0.14 36.14
N GLY A 80 12.26 -0.50 36.54
CA GLY A 80 12.57 -0.95 37.89
C GLY A 80 12.47 0.16 38.94
N GLU A 81 12.78 1.41 38.57
CA GLU A 81 12.68 2.57 39.45
C GLU A 81 11.42 3.38 39.20
N ARG A 82 10.97 4.14 40.21
CA ARG A 82 9.74 4.95 40.12
C ARG A 82 9.91 6.14 39.18
N GLY A 83 8.82 6.51 38.50
CA GLY A 83 8.67 7.83 37.88
C GLY A 83 8.41 7.85 36.39
N PHE A 84 8.39 6.69 35.71
CA PHE A 84 7.81 6.57 34.38
C PHE A 84 6.39 6.01 34.45
N THR A 85 5.50 6.50 33.59
CA THR A 85 4.21 5.86 33.32
C THR A 85 4.08 5.67 31.82
N LEU A 86 3.83 4.43 31.38
CA LEU A 86 3.40 4.14 30.01
C LEU A 86 1.89 4.01 29.98
N GLN A 87 1.32 4.45 28.87
CA GLN A 87 -0.09 4.29 28.58
C GLN A 87 -0.21 3.63 27.21
N PHE A 88 -0.77 2.43 27.16
CA PHE A 88 -1.17 1.82 25.90
C PHE A 88 -2.64 2.12 25.66
N TRP A 89 -2.94 2.78 24.55
CA TRP A 89 -4.30 3.10 24.16
C TRP A 89 -4.65 2.40 22.85
N PHE A 90 -5.86 1.88 22.78
CA PHE A 90 -6.44 1.31 21.56
C PHE A 90 -7.89 1.74 21.41
N GLY A 91 -8.30 2.07 20.20
CA GLY A 91 -9.68 2.36 19.84
C GLY A 91 -10.11 1.61 18.59
N HIS A 92 -11.31 1.04 18.64
CA HIS A 92 -12.05 0.50 17.50
C HIS A 92 -13.10 1.53 17.09
N LEU A 93 -12.89 2.21 15.96
CA LEU A 93 -13.68 3.37 15.53
C LEU A 93 -14.20 3.18 14.09
N PRO A 94 -15.27 2.38 13.86
CA PRO A 94 -15.83 2.14 12.54
C PRO A 94 -16.13 3.42 11.73
N GLU A 95 -16.60 4.47 12.40
CA GLU A 95 -16.88 5.78 11.80
C GLU A 95 -15.62 6.47 11.24
N VAL A 96 -14.48 6.34 11.92
CA VAL A 96 -13.20 6.87 11.46
C VAL A 96 -12.67 6.05 10.29
N GLY A 97 -12.81 4.72 10.35
CA GLY A 97 -12.44 3.84 9.23
C GLY A 97 -13.22 4.15 7.95
N ARG A 98 -14.50 4.51 8.07
CA ARG A 98 -15.33 4.98 6.95
C ARG A 98 -14.81 6.32 6.40
N ALA A 99 -14.54 7.29 7.26
CA ALA A 99 -14.02 8.59 6.84
C ALA A 99 -12.64 8.48 6.15
N ASP A 100 -11.75 7.63 6.67
CA ASP A 100 -10.46 7.34 6.05
C ASP A 100 -10.63 6.80 4.62
N LEU A 101 -11.54 5.84 4.44
CA LEU A 101 -11.85 5.28 3.13
C LEU A 101 -12.42 6.34 2.18
N GLU A 102 -13.41 7.11 2.62
CA GLU A 102 -14.04 8.16 1.81
C GLU A 102 -13.02 9.20 1.36
N ASN A 103 -12.09 9.60 2.24
CA ASN A 103 -10.97 10.48 1.90
C ASN A 103 -10.04 9.90 0.83
N ILE A 104 -9.71 8.61 0.92
CA ILE A 104 -8.89 7.94 -0.10
C ILE A 104 -9.63 7.86 -1.43
N LEU A 105 -10.89 7.41 -1.42
CA LEU A 105 -11.72 7.29 -2.62
C LEU A 105 -11.97 8.65 -3.28
N ALA A 106 -12.14 9.72 -2.51
CA ALA A 106 -12.27 11.08 -3.05
C ALA A 106 -11.02 11.52 -3.82
N GLY A 107 -9.83 11.19 -3.30
CA GLY A 107 -8.56 11.38 -4.00
C GLY A 107 -8.50 10.61 -5.32
N THR A 108 -8.83 9.31 -5.28
CA THR A 108 -8.89 8.45 -6.48
C THR A 108 -9.92 8.97 -7.50
N ALA A 109 -11.09 9.40 -7.05
CA ALA A 109 -12.13 9.99 -7.90
C ALA A 109 -11.64 11.27 -8.58
N SER A 110 -10.86 12.09 -7.88
CA SER A 110 -10.25 13.28 -8.48
C SER A 110 -9.24 12.94 -9.57
N VAL A 111 -8.43 11.88 -9.38
CA VAL A 111 -7.50 11.41 -10.41
C VAL A 111 -8.26 10.89 -11.62
N ALA A 112 -9.26 10.04 -11.41
CA ALA A 112 -10.09 9.50 -12.48
C ALA A 112 -10.77 10.60 -13.30
N ARG A 113 -11.37 11.61 -12.65
CA ARG A 113 -11.95 12.78 -13.33
C ARG A 113 -10.93 13.56 -14.14
N ASN A 114 -9.74 13.81 -13.58
CA ASN A 114 -8.68 14.53 -14.28
C ASN A 114 -8.16 13.75 -15.50
N ALA A 115 -8.20 12.42 -15.46
CA ALA A 115 -7.83 11.54 -16.55
C ALA A 115 -8.99 11.20 -17.51
N GLU A 116 -10.19 11.73 -17.27
CA GLU A 116 -11.43 11.43 -18.02
C GLU A 116 -11.81 9.94 -18.02
N LEU A 117 -11.53 9.22 -16.94
CA LEU A 117 -11.90 7.82 -16.74
C LEU A 117 -13.22 7.73 -15.97
N ASP A 118 -14.30 7.25 -16.61
CA ASP A 118 -15.55 6.95 -15.91
C ASP A 118 -15.50 5.57 -15.22
N VAL A 119 -15.01 5.58 -13.97
CA VAL A 119 -14.98 4.42 -13.06
C VAL A 119 -15.87 4.63 -11.83
N SER A 120 -16.88 5.50 -11.94
CA SER A 120 -17.75 5.88 -10.82
C SER A 120 -18.48 4.68 -10.20
N ASP A 121 -18.87 3.69 -11.01
CA ASP A 121 -19.51 2.45 -10.55
C ASP A 121 -18.61 1.64 -9.60
N LEU A 122 -17.30 1.57 -9.88
CA LEU A 122 -16.34 0.89 -9.00
C LEU A 122 -16.12 1.66 -7.69
N LEU A 123 -16.02 2.98 -7.77
CA LEU A 123 -15.77 3.83 -6.58
C LEU A 123 -16.99 3.88 -5.65
N GLU A 124 -18.20 3.96 -6.22
CA GLU A 124 -19.47 3.89 -5.48
C GLU A 124 -19.62 2.55 -4.75
N GLU A 125 -19.30 1.42 -5.41
CA GLU A 125 -19.34 0.10 -4.78
C GLU A 125 -18.34 -0.04 -3.63
N ARG A 126 -17.12 0.45 -3.82
CA ARG A 126 -16.09 0.46 -2.77
C ARG A 126 -16.57 1.28 -1.57
N ALA A 127 -17.14 2.46 -1.81
CA ALA A 127 -17.67 3.34 -0.76
C ALA A 127 -18.87 2.73 -0.02
N SER A 128 -19.73 1.96 -0.70
CA SER A 128 -20.89 1.34 -0.05
C SER A 128 -20.54 0.09 0.75
N ARG A 129 -19.56 -0.71 0.29
CA ARG A 129 -19.33 -2.07 0.80
C ARG A 129 -18.17 -2.17 1.78
N LEU A 130 -17.07 -1.47 1.53
CA LEU A 130 -15.88 -1.59 2.36
C LEU A 130 -16.07 -1.08 3.80
N PRO A 131 -16.84 0.01 4.10
CA PRO A 131 -17.06 0.44 5.48
C PRO A 131 -17.65 -0.64 6.40
N ASP A 132 -18.34 -1.64 5.84
CA ASP A 132 -18.87 -2.78 6.60
C ASP A 132 -17.83 -3.80 7.03
N LYS A 133 -16.65 -3.73 6.45
CA LYS A 133 -15.54 -4.65 6.70
C LYS A 133 -14.33 -3.97 7.34
N LEU A 134 -14.41 -2.66 7.59
CA LEU A 134 -13.33 -1.90 8.21
C LEU A 134 -13.58 -1.72 9.70
N SER A 135 -12.53 -1.90 10.50
CA SER A 135 -12.55 -1.72 11.96
C SER A 135 -12.27 -0.28 12.39
N GLY A 136 -11.57 0.49 11.55
CA GLY A 136 -11.22 1.89 11.84
C GLY A 136 -10.34 2.05 13.09
N GLU A 137 -9.38 1.16 13.26
CA GLU A 137 -8.55 1.10 14.46
C GLU A 137 -7.54 2.25 14.57
N ARG A 138 -7.25 2.62 15.83
CA ARG A 138 -6.15 3.51 16.22
C ARG A 138 -5.47 2.97 17.46
N ALA A 139 -4.15 3.09 17.54
CA ALA A 139 -3.38 2.68 18.71
C ALA A 139 -2.25 3.67 19.00
N TYR A 140 -2.04 3.96 20.28
CA TYR A 140 -1.04 4.92 20.75
C TYR A 140 -0.32 4.41 21.98
N ILE A 141 0.91 4.88 22.15
CA ILE A 141 1.68 4.77 23.40
C ILE A 141 1.93 6.18 23.90
N VAL A 142 1.56 6.48 25.14
CA VAL A 142 1.92 7.74 25.79
C VAL A 142 2.94 7.47 26.88
N LEU A 143 4.05 8.20 26.85
CA LEU A 143 5.10 8.13 27.85
C LEU A 143 5.05 9.38 28.72
N TRP A 144 4.92 9.18 30.04
CA TRP A 144 5.02 10.21 31.04
C TRP A 144 6.31 10.05 31.84
N SER A 145 7.15 11.09 31.87
CA SER A 145 8.30 11.20 32.77
C SER A 145 7.95 12.15 33.91
N ARG A 146 7.87 11.62 35.13
CA ARG A 146 7.38 12.36 36.30
C ARG A 146 8.55 12.91 37.14
N PRO A 147 8.36 14.03 37.86
CA PRO A 147 9.40 14.59 38.74
C PRO A 147 9.93 13.61 39.81
N ALA A 148 9.17 12.55 40.13
CA ALA A 148 9.58 11.48 41.03
C ALA A 148 10.85 10.72 40.59
N LEU A 149 11.26 10.87 39.32
CA LEU A 149 12.55 10.39 38.80
C LEU A 149 13.72 11.12 39.45
N LEU A 150 13.59 12.43 39.70
CA LEU A 150 14.71 13.27 40.14
C LEU A 150 15.08 13.02 41.60
N SER A 151 16.36 13.12 41.90
CA SER A 151 16.82 13.23 43.28
C SER A 151 16.34 14.54 43.91
N ARG A 152 16.35 14.63 45.24
CA ARG A 152 15.97 15.87 45.94
C ARG A 152 16.85 17.06 45.55
N GLU A 153 18.11 16.83 45.25
CA GLU A 153 19.06 17.86 44.84
C GLU A 153 18.80 18.33 43.40
N GLU A 154 18.63 17.39 42.46
CA GLU A 154 18.30 17.68 41.07
C GLU A 154 16.95 18.39 40.92
N SER A 155 15.97 18.00 41.74
CA SER A 155 14.65 18.64 41.78
C SER A 155 14.77 20.09 42.25
N ARG A 156 15.58 20.38 43.28
CA ARG A 156 15.79 21.74 43.78
C ARG A 156 16.53 22.62 42.77
N SER A 157 17.62 22.12 42.19
CA SER A 157 18.41 22.88 41.21
C SER A 157 17.62 23.15 39.93
N SER A 158 16.90 22.14 39.41
CA SER A 158 16.05 22.29 38.23
C SER A 158 14.89 23.26 38.49
N ALA A 159 14.26 23.18 39.66
CA ALA A 159 13.17 24.10 40.03
C ALA A 159 13.65 25.55 40.18
N ALA A 160 14.87 25.77 40.65
CA ALA A 160 15.45 27.12 40.75
C ALA A 160 15.58 27.77 39.37
N VAL A 161 16.10 27.03 38.37
CA VAL A 161 16.21 27.49 36.98
C VAL A 161 14.84 27.87 36.42
N VAL A 162 13.86 26.97 36.53
CA VAL A 162 12.49 27.23 36.05
C VAL A 162 11.87 28.45 36.75
N THR A 163 12.09 28.59 38.06
CA THR A 163 11.57 29.73 38.84
C THR A 163 12.18 31.05 38.39
N ASP A 164 13.48 31.09 38.10
CA ASP A 164 14.15 32.30 37.65
C ASP A 164 13.73 32.73 36.23
N GLU A 165 13.45 31.78 35.35
CA GLU A 165 12.85 32.06 34.03
C GLU A 165 11.39 32.52 34.15
N LEU A 166 10.59 31.88 35.00
CA LEU A 166 9.18 32.26 35.23
C LEU A 166 9.04 33.68 35.78
N LYS A 167 10.00 34.18 36.57
CA LYS A 167 10.02 35.57 37.05
C LYS A 167 10.10 36.60 35.91
N GLN A 168 10.61 36.21 34.74
CA GLN A 168 10.72 37.09 33.58
C GLN A 168 9.44 37.13 32.74
N LEU A 169 8.49 36.22 32.99
CA LEU A 169 7.24 36.11 32.25
C LEU A 169 6.12 36.94 32.90
N PRO A 170 5.17 37.47 32.10
CA PRO A 170 4.03 38.21 32.63
C PRO A 170 3.08 37.30 33.43
N HIS A 171 2.41 37.87 34.43
CA HIS A 171 1.41 37.15 35.20
C HIS A 171 0.17 36.87 34.35
N ALA A 172 -0.09 35.59 34.07
CA ALA A 172 -1.16 35.14 33.17
C ALA A 172 -1.72 33.76 33.60
N PRO A 173 -2.54 33.69 34.66
CA PRO A 173 -2.95 32.44 35.32
C PRO A 173 -3.86 31.53 34.47
N THR A 174 -4.47 32.04 33.40
CA THR A 174 -5.40 31.29 32.53
C THR A 174 -4.88 31.11 31.11
N ALA A 175 -3.61 31.45 30.86
CA ALA A 175 -2.97 31.32 29.55
C ALA A 175 -1.81 30.31 29.60
N GLN A 176 -1.39 29.83 28.42
CA GLN A 176 -0.13 29.12 28.29
C GLN A 176 1.02 30.10 28.38
N LEU A 177 2.07 29.66 29.06
CA LEU A 177 3.37 30.31 29.08
C LEU A 177 4.38 29.35 28.44
N PRO A 178 5.43 29.87 27.76
CA PRO A 178 6.55 29.05 27.30
C PRO A 178 7.42 28.67 28.51
N MET A 179 6.89 27.82 29.37
CA MET A 179 7.58 27.39 30.59
C MET A 179 8.67 26.38 30.23
N PRO A 180 9.91 26.57 30.69
CA PRO A 180 10.97 25.57 30.50
C PRO A 180 10.64 24.30 31.27
N ALA A 181 10.89 23.14 30.67
CA ALA A 181 10.91 21.87 31.39
C ALA A 181 12.01 21.86 32.47
N LEU A 182 11.84 21.02 33.50
CA LEU A 182 12.92 20.73 34.44
C LEU A 182 14.12 20.12 33.69
N PRO A 183 15.30 20.78 33.62
CA PRO A 183 16.38 20.36 32.72
C PRO A 183 16.85 18.91 32.93
N ALA A 184 16.99 18.48 34.18
CA ALA A 184 17.39 17.10 34.49
C ALA A 184 16.33 16.08 34.07
N LEU A 185 15.03 16.44 34.15
CA LEU A 185 13.93 15.58 33.74
C LEU A 185 13.86 15.47 32.22
N LEU A 186 14.10 16.57 31.50
CA LEU A 186 14.14 16.62 30.04
C LEU A 186 15.21 15.69 29.48
N THR A 187 16.42 15.70 30.04
CA THR A 187 17.49 14.77 29.64
C THR A 187 17.08 13.31 29.79
N ARG A 188 16.45 12.94 30.91
CA ARG A 188 15.98 11.56 31.15
C ARG A 188 14.81 11.19 30.24
N HIS A 189 13.90 12.12 29.99
CA HIS A 189 12.76 11.94 29.10
C HIS A 189 13.23 11.66 27.67
N ASN A 190 14.14 12.47 27.12
CA ASN A 190 14.67 12.25 25.77
C ASN A 190 15.38 10.90 25.66
N SER A 191 16.16 10.51 26.67
CA SER A 191 16.85 9.23 26.71
C SER A 191 15.90 8.01 26.66
N ILE A 192 14.77 8.05 27.38
CA ILE A 192 13.77 6.96 27.33
C ILE A 192 12.96 7.01 26.03
N VAL A 193 12.69 8.18 25.46
CA VAL A 193 12.00 8.31 24.16
C VAL A 193 12.82 7.62 23.07
N GLU A 194 14.12 7.93 22.98
CA GLU A 194 15.04 7.30 22.02
C GLU A 194 15.17 5.79 22.25
N SER A 195 15.25 5.38 23.52
CA SER A 195 15.33 3.97 23.88
C SER A 195 14.06 3.22 23.49
N LEU A 196 12.88 3.78 23.77
CA LEU A 196 11.61 3.15 23.39
C LEU A 196 11.52 2.94 21.88
N GLN A 197 11.89 3.94 21.07
CA GLN A 197 11.90 3.81 19.60
C GLN A 197 12.90 2.75 19.10
N ARG A 198 14.09 2.70 19.69
CA ARG A 198 15.14 1.75 19.29
C ARG A 198 14.77 0.31 19.66
N GLU A 199 14.33 0.08 20.90
CA GLU A 199 14.09 -1.27 21.42
C GLU A 199 12.80 -1.88 20.87
N THR A 200 11.73 -1.09 20.69
CA THR A 200 10.50 -1.58 20.01
C THR A 200 10.79 -1.96 18.56
N ARG A 201 11.54 -1.13 17.82
CA ARG A 201 11.96 -1.40 16.44
C ARG A 201 12.79 -2.68 16.34
N ARG A 202 13.67 -2.93 17.31
CA ARG A 202 14.48 -4.16 17.39
C ARG A 202 13.61 -5.41 17.55
N CYS A 203 12.56 -5.33 18.36
CA CYS A 203 11.59 -6.42 18.58
C CYS A 203 10.54 -6.55 17.45
N GLY A 204 10.65 -5.73 16.40
CA GLY A 204 9.72 -5.75 15.26
C GLY A 204 8.37 -5.08 15.51
N PHE A 205 8.28 -4.20 16.50
CA PHE A 205 7.13 -3.31 16.73
C PHE A 205 7.44 -1.93 16.17
N ASP A 206 6.55 -1.41 15.33
CA ASP A 206 6.65 -0.08 14.73
C ASP A 206 5.88 0.94 15.56
N ILE A 207 6.62 1.96 15.98
CA ILE A 207 6.07 3.16 16.60
C ILE A 207 6.62 4.40 15.92
N GLU A 208 5.80 5.45 15.86
CA GLU A 208 6.17 6.75 15.31
C GLU A 208 5.96 7.83 16.38
N LEU A 209 7.01 8.58 16.69
CA LEU A 209 6.92 9.71 17.61
C LEU A 209 6.18 10.86 16.92
N LEU A 210 5.14 11.38 17.56
CA LEU A 210 4.31 12.44 17.00
C LEU A 210 4.85 13.82 17.34
N ASP A 211 4.68 14.76 16.40
CA ASP A 211 4.79 16.19 16.68
C ASP A 211 3.74 16.61 17.71
N VAL A 212 4.04 17.57 18.59
CA VAL A 212 3.13 18.03 19.65
C VAL A 212 1.76 18.46 19.14
N ARG A 213 1.66 19.04 17.94
CA ARG A 213 0.38 19.45 17.36
C ARG A 213 -0.43 18.26 16.88
N GLU A 214 0.23 17.29 16.25
CA GLU A 214 -0.41 16.03 15.86
C GLU A 214 -0.85 15.28 17.13
N ALA A 215 0.02 15.17 18.13
CA ALA A 215 -0.30 14.54 19.42
C ALA A 215 -1.51 15.19 20.11
N LEU A 216 -1.58 16.53 20.18
CA LEU A 216 -2.72 17.24 20.76
C LEU A 216 -4.00 17.02 19.94
N SER A 217 -3.91 16.97 18.61
CA SER A 217 -5.05 16.69 17.75
C SER A 217 -5.59 15.27 17.98
N GLU A 218 -4.69 14.29 18.11
CA GLU A 218 -5.05 12.90 18.41
C GLU A 218 -5.65 12.78 19.82
N ILE A 219 -5.10 13.47 20.84
CA ILE A 219 -5.66 13.51 22.20
C ILE A 219 -7.10 14.07 22.18
N LYS A 220 -7.32 15.18 21.47
CA LYS A 220 -8.66 15.76 21.31
C LYS A 220 -9.59 14.81 20.55
N GLY A 221 -9.08 14.17 19.51
CA GLY A 221 -9.83 13.21 18.72
C GLY A 221 -10.22 11.94 19.49
N VAL A 222 -9.38 11.47 20.41
CA VAL A 222 -9.76 10.36 21.30
C VAL A 222 -10.91 10.75 22.21
N LEU A 223 -10.98 12.01 22.65
CA LEU A 223 -12.09 12.51 23.47
C LEU A 223 -13.39 12.63 22.69
N ASN A 224 -13.32 13.20 21.48
CA ASN A 224 -14.45 13.30 20.55
C ASN A 224 -14.00 12.77 19.16
N PRO A 225 -14.38 11.53 18.80
CA PRO A 225 -13.98 10.86 17.56
C PRO A 225 -14.30 11.60 16.26
N GLU A 226 -15.21 12.59 16.26
CA GLU A 226 -15.46 13.43 15.09
C GLU A 226 -14.20 14.19 14.64
N PHE A 227 -13.33 14.58 15.57
CA PHE A 227 -12.05 15.22 15.23
C PHE A 227 -11.02 14.24 14.67
N LEU A 228 -11.19 12.92 14.85
CA LEU A 228 -10.37 11.90 14.17
C LEU A 228 -10.82 11.68 12.73
N ALA A 229 -12.13 11.78 12.48
CA ALA A 229 -12.72 11.62 11.15
C ALA A 229 -12.54 12.86 10.25
N ALA A 230 -12.59 14.06 10.85
CA ALA A 230 -12.39 15.31 10.12
C ALA A 230 -10.89 15.51 9.83
N SER A 231 -10.49 15.36 8.56
CA SER A 231 -9.12 15.55 8.07
C SER A 231 -8.45 16.85 8.59
N ASN A 232 -7.75 16.76 9.74
CA ASN A 232 -6.85 17.75 10.33
C ASN A 232 -7.35 19.20 10.48
N ASN A 233 -8.66 19.44 10.66
CA ASN A 233 -9.17 20.81 10.76
C ASN A 233 -8.87 21.50 12.10
N TRP A 234 -8.65 20.74 13.17
CA TRP A 234 -8.28 21.32 14.46
C TRP A 234 -6.77 21.28 14.67
N LYS A 235 -6.20 22.42 15.08
CA LYS A 235 -4.82 22.53 15.52
C LYS A 235 -4.77 23.32 16.82
N ALA A 236 -4.03 22.79 17.80
CA ALA A 236 -3.76 23.52 19.02
C ALA A 236 -2.96 24.79 18.72
N VAL A 237 -3.35 25.87 19.39
CA VAL A 237 -2.64 27.14 19.43
C VAL A 237 -1.60 27.05 20.54
N LEU A 238 -0.32 27.16 20.20
CA LEU A 238 0.83 26.95 21.09
C LEU A 238 1.69 28.21 21.18
N PRO A 239 2.50 28.38 22.26
CA PRO A 239 3.49 29.43 22.34
C PRO A 239 4.37 29.51 21.08
N GLY A 240 4.48 30.72 20.52
CA GLY A 240 5.12 30.98 19.22
C GLY A 240 4.14 31.23 18.08
N ASP A 241 2.87 30.84 18.21
CA ASP A 241 1.85 31.13 17.20
C ASP A 241 1.43 32.61 17.21
N HIS A 242 1.10 33.15 16.04
CA HIS A 242 0.53 34.49 15.93
C HIS A 242 -0.90 34.54 16.48
N LEU A 243 -1.13 35.39 17.48
CA LEU A 243 -2.45 35.62 18.08
C LEU A 243 -3.04 36.95 17.66
N ARG A 244 -4.37 37.01 17.60
CA ARG A 244 -5.11 38.27 17.64
C ARG A 244 -5.38 38.63 19.10
N ALA A 245 -5.11 39.88 19.49
CA ALA A 245 -5.40 40.36 20.83
C ALA A 245 -6.90 40.21 21.13
N LYS A 246 -7.24 39.64 22.29
CA LYS A 246 -8.62 39.57 22.77
C LYS A 246 -8.91 40.79 23.65
N MET A 247 -10.17 41.21 23.70
CA MET A 247 -10.58 42.23 24.66
C MET A 247 -10.47 41.68 26.10
N PRO A 248 -10.14 42.51 27.09
CA PRO A 248 -10.09 42.09 28.48
C PRO A 248 -11.50 41.80 29.02
N ASP A 249 -11.71 40.58 29.51
CA ASP A 249 -13.01 40.09 30.00
C ASP A 249 -13.15 40.22 31.53
N THR A 250 -12.06 40.53 32.25
CA THR A 250 -12.07 40.67 33.71
C THR A 250 -11.52 42.04 34.17
N GLU A 251 -11.91 42.45 35.38
CA GLU A 251 -11.39 43.68 36.00
C GLU A 251 -9.86 43.64 36.20
N LEU A 252 -9.29 42.44 36.45
CA LEU A 252 -7.85 42.25 36.58
C LEU A 252 -7.11 42.42 35.25
N GLN A 253 -7.71 41.94 34.16
CA GLN A 253 -7.18 42.12 32.79
C GLN A 253 -7.24 43.59 32.37
N ASN A 254 -8.37 44.26 32.63
CA ASN A 254 -8.53 45.70 32.39
C ASN A 254 -7.51 46.56 33.16
N LYS A 255 -7.11 46.13 34.35
CA LYS A 255 -6.11 46.82 35.19
C LYS A 255 -4.66 46.44 34.88
N GLY A 256 -4.40 45.63 33.84
CA GLY A 256 -3.04 45.19 33.47
C GLY A 256 -2.36 44.33 34.54
N LYS A 257 -3.13 43.64 35.38
CA LYS A 257 -2.63 42.70 36.40
C LYS A 257 -2.72 41.23 35.97
N ASP A 258 -3.42 40.98 34.87
CA ASP A 258 -3.56 39.69 34.23
C ASP A 258 -3.42 39.87 32.71
N PHE A 259 -2.40 39.26 32.14
CA PHE A 259 -2.09 39.33 30.71
C PHE A 259 -2.63 38.13 29.92
N SER A 260 -3.42 37.24 30.52
CA SER A 260 -3.92 36.02 29.86
C SER A 260 -4.70 36.28 28.57
N HIS A 261 -5.45 37.40 28.48
CA HIS A 261 -6.18 37.80 27.28
C HIS A 261 -5.30 38.18 26.08
N LEU A 262 -4.00 38.45 26.31
CA LEU A 262 -3.02 38.78 25.27
C LEU A 262 -2.13 37.59 24.87
N LEU A 263 -2.27 36.45 25.56
CA LEU A 263 -1.43 35.27 25.39
C LEU A 263 -2.24 34.06 24.89
N TRP A 264 -1.54 32.93 24.69
CA TRP A 264 -2.14 31.72 24.14
C TRP A 264 -3.12 31.07 25.14
N PRO A 265 -4.31 30.62 24.71
CA PRO A 265 -5.30 30.02 25.61
C PRO A 265 -4.78 28.69 26.18
N SER A 266 -5.12 28.33 27.42
CA SER A 266 -4.66 27.07 28.05
C SER A 266 -4.92 25.82 27.19
N LEU A 267 -4.03 24.82 27.24
CA LEU A 267 -4.26 23.56 26.52
C LEU A 267 -5.52 22.83 27.01
N SER A 268 -5.79 22.86 28.31
CA SER A 268 -6.98 22.25 28.89
C SER A 268 -8.28 22.79 28.28
N SER A 269 -8.42 24.12 28.15
CA SER A 269 -9.61 24.75 27.54
C SER A 269 -9.72 24.48 26.04
N GLN A 270 -8.60 24.38 25.34
CA GLN A 270 -8.58 24.05 23.91
C GLN A 270 -9.00 22.60 23.64
N ILE A 271 -8.50 21.66 24.45
CA ILE A 271 -8.80 20.23 24.33
C ILE A 271 -10.25 19.97 24.80
N MET A 272 -10.61 20.45 25.99
CA MET A 272 -11.91 20.28 26.65
C MET A 272 -12.91 21.38 26.29
N SER A 273 -13.04 21.70 25.00
CA SER A 273 -13.88 22.82 24.53
C SER A 273 -15.34 22.46 24.27
N GLU A 274 -15.71 21.18 24.32
CA GLU A 274 -17.07 20.73 24.01
C GLU A 274 -18.00 20.85 25.23
N GLY A 275 -19.28 21.04 24.95
CA GLY A 275 -20.33 20.96 25.98
C GLY A 275 -20.43 19.55 26.57
N SER A 276 -20.74 19.46 27.86
CA SER A 276 -20.84 18.18 28.55
C SER A 276 -21.96 18.16 29.55
N THR A 277 -22.59 17.00 29.75
CA THR A 277 -23.63 16.82 30.77
C THR A 277 -23.63 15.37 31.26
N LEU A 278 -23.86 15.18 32.55
CA LEU A 278 -24.08 13.84 33.10
C LEU A 278 -25.56 13.47 32.93
N LEU A 279 -25.85 12.47 32.10
CA LEU A 279 -27.23 12.05 31.80
C LEU A 279 -27.78 11.06 32.83
N SER A 280 -26.91 10.22 33.40
CA SER A 280 -27.25 9.25 34.44
C SER A 280 -26.02 8.93 35.31
N ASP A 281 -26.15 8.00 36.25
CA ASP A 281 -25.04 7.47 37.07
C ASP A 281 -23.96 6.76 36.24
N ARG A 282 -24.20 6.48 34.96
CA ARG A 282 -23.31 5.70 34.08
C ARG A 282 -23.00 6.36 32.74
N ILE A 283 -23.88 7.24 32.28
CA ILE A 283 -23.81 7.84 30.94
C ILE A 283 -23.41 9.30 31.04
N PHE A 284 -22.33 9.63 30.34
CA PHE A 284 -21.80 10.97 30.22
C PHE A 284 -21.87 11.44 28.77
N GLU A 285 -22.46 12.61 28.56
CA GLU A 285 -22.54 13.28 27.28
C GLU A 285 -21.35 14.24 27.13
N PHE A 286 -20.65 14.17 26.00
CA PHE A 286 -19.56 15.07 25.64
C PHE A 286 -19.61 15.36 24.13
N GLY A 287 -19.82 16.62 23.76
CA GLY A 287 -20.04 17.02 22.37
C GLY A 287 -21.28 16.33 21.79
N SER A 288 -21.15 15.71 20.63
CA SER A 288 -22.23 14.99 19.92
C SER A 288 -22.44 13.55 20.38
N LYS A 289 -21.59 13.03 21.28
CA LYS A 289 -21.55 11.62 21.65
C LYS A 289 -21.94 11.41 23.12
N ILE A 290 -22.41 10.20 23.41
CA ILE A 290 -22.63 9.70 24.76
C ILE A 290 -21.71 8.52 25.05
N TYR A 291 -21.20 8.45 26.27
CA TYR A 291 -20.15 7.51 26.69
C TYR A 291 -20.58 6.73 27.93
N CYS A 292 -20.17 5.46 28.00
CA CYS A 292 -20.29 4.61 29.18
C CYS A 292 -18.98 3.82 29.35
N GLY A 293 -18.48 3.72 30.58
CA GLY A 293 -17.21 3.07 30.89
C GLY A 293 -17.30 1.99 31.96
N PHE A 294 -16.24 1.19 32.06
CA PHE A 294 -16.03 0.22 33.14
C PHE A 294 -14.53 -0.04 33.33
N ASP A 295 -14.17 -0.53 34.52
CA ASP A 295 -12.78 -0.82 34.88
C ASP A 295 -12.54 -2.33 35.02
N VAL A 296 -11.30 -2.74 34.77
CA VAL A 296 -10.82 -4.08 35.13
C VAL A 296 -10.50 -4.09 36.61
N VAL A 297 -11.22 -4.91 37.38
CA VAL A 297 -11.03 -5.07 38.83
C VAL A 297 -10.03 -6.16 39.15
N LEU A 298 -10.07 -7.25 38.39
CA LEU A 298 -9.09 -8.33 38.45
C LEU A 298 -8.56 -8.57 37.05
N GLY A 299 -7.23 -8.50 36.91
CA GLY A 299 -6.55 -8.82 35.67
C GLY A 299 -6.78 -10.27 35.22
N PRO A 300 -6.36 -10.63 34.01
CA PRO A 300 -6.58 -11.95 33.46
C PRO A 300 -5.84 -13.01 34.29
N GLU A 301 -6.52 -14.13 34.56
CA GLU A 301 -5.94 -15.34 35.15
C GLU A 301 -4.91 -15.99 34.21
N GLN A 302 -5.20 -15.97 32.91
CA GLN A 302 -4.30 -16.44 31.86
C GLN A 302 -3.94 -15.30 30.92
N VAL A 303 -2.65 -15.06 30.74
CA VAL A 303 -2.15 -14.05 29.81
C VAL A 303 -2.50 -14.48 28.39
N VAL A 304 -3.28 -13.65 27.71
CA VAL A 304 -3.78 -13.88 26.36
C VAL A 304 -3.38 -12.73 25.44
N ASN A 305 -3.37 -12.96 24.13
CA ASN A 305 -3.00 -11.92 23.17
C ASN A 305 -4.11 -10.87 23.08
N PHE A 306 -3.74 -9.60 22.92
CA PHE A 306 -4.70 -8.53 22.64
C PHE A 306 -5.53 -8.80 21.37
N ASN A 307 -4.96 -9.44 20.35
CA ASN A 307 -5.67 -9.79 19.12
C ASN A 307 -6.86 -10.75 19.35
N ASP A 308 -6.84 -11.54 20.43
CA ASP A 308 -7.95 -12.44 20.78
C ASP A 308 -9.17 -11.64 21.26
N LEU A 309 -8.94 -10.51 21.96
CA LEU A 309 -10.02 -9.60 22.36
C LEU A 309 -10.69 -9.02 21.12
N ILE A 310 -9.91 -8.53 20.16
CA ILE A 310 -10.42 -7.93 18.92
C ILE A 310 -11.22 -8.95 18.12
N SER A 311 -10.68 -10.15 17.92
CA SER A 311 -11.35 -11.21 17.17
C SER A 311 -12.72 -11.56 17.78
N ARG A 312 -12.81 -11.67 19.11
CA ARG A 312 -14.07 -11.97 19.81
C ARG A 312 -15.10 -10.84 19.72
N VAL A 313 -14.67 -9.59 19.77
CA VAL A 313 -15.58 -8.45 19.57
C VAL A 313 -16.13 -8.47 18.14
N LEU A 314 -15.29 -8.76 17.14
CA LEU A 314 -15.71 -8.83 15.74
C LEU A 314 -16.61 -10.03 15.44
N ASP A 315 -16.39 -11.18 16.08
CA ASP A 315 -17.21 -12.39 15.93
C ASP A 315 -18.68 -12.18 16.33
N GLN A 316 -18.95 -11.21 17.21
CA GLN A 316 -20.31 -10.83 17.61
C GLN A 316 -21.08 -10.10 16.50
N ARG A 317 -20.42 -9.77 15.37
CA ARG A 317 -20.98 -9.07 14.20
C ARG A 317 -21.68 -7.75 14.55
N ARG A 318 -21.30 -7.15 15.67
CA ARG A 318 -21.82 -5.89 16.17
C ARG A 318 -20.70 -4.86 16.13
N LYS A 319 -20.90 -3.78 15.38
CA LYS A 319 -19.92 -2.69 15.27
C LYS A 319 -20.01 -1.79 16.50
N ILE A 320 -19.33 -2.21 17.56
CA ILE A 320 -19.23 -1.42 18.79
C ILE A 320 -18.09 -0.42 18.61
N SER A 321 -18.35 0.87 18.84
CA SER A 321 -17.30 1.89 18.93
C SER A 321 -16.80 1.93 20.37
N TRP A 322 -15.55 1.52 20.60
CA TRP A 322 -14.98 1.39 21.94
C TRP A 322 -13.49 1.66 22.01
N ARG A 323 -13.00 1.93 23.21
CA ARG A 323 -11.59 2.17 23.52
C ARG A 323 -11.18 1.53 24.84
N VAL A 324 -9.87 1.30 24.95
CA VAL A 324 -9.20 0.87 26.18
C VAL A 324 -7.94 1.69 26.40
N SER A 325 -7.70 2.03 27.66
CA SER A 325 -6.47 2.64 28.15
C SER A 325 -5.87 1.74 29.22
N MET A 326 -4.63 1.30 29.00
CA MET A 326 -3.86 0.49 29.95
C MET A 326 -2.69 1.33 30.48
N LEU A 327 -2.73 1.67 31.76
CA LEU A 327 -1.67 2.42 32.43
C LEU A 327 -0.70 1.47 33.13
N VAL A 328 0.59 1.75 32.97
CA VAL A 328 1.71 0.99 33.47
C VAL A 328 2.65 1.94 34.20
N ASP A 329 2.59 1.96 35.54
CA ASP A 329 3.54 2.76 36.32
C ASP A 329 4.76 1.94 36.72
N SER A 330 5.93 2.55 36.60
CA SER A 330 7.18 1.99 37.07
C SER A 330 7.26 1.96 38.60
N GLY A 331 8.01 0.99 39.15
CA GLY A 331 8.13 0.79 40.60
C GLY A 331 6.93 0.08 41.24
N GLY A 332 6.71 -1.19 40.87
CA GLY A 332 5.57 -2.04 41.23
C GLY A 332 5.13 -2.06 42.70
N PHE A 333 6.06 -1.95 43.65
CA PHE A 333 5.78 -2.10 45.08
C PHE A 333 5.42 -0.80 45.82
N GLN A 334 5.56 0.36 45.17
CA GLN A 334 5.34 1.65 45.84
C GLN A 334 3.84 1.97 45.91
N GLY A 335 3.33 2.16 47.14
CA GLY A 335 1.90 2.34 47.46
C GLY A 335 1.22 1.06 47.98
N GLN A 336 1.72 -0.12 47.60
CA GLN A 336 1.31 -1.44 48.12
C GLN A 336 1.97 -1.73 49.48
N THR A 337 3.14 -1.15 49.75
CA THR A 337 3.92 -1.31 50.99
C THR A 337 3.10 -0.97 52.24
N PHE A 338 2.19 0.01 52.16
CA PHE A 338 1.31 0.36 53.28
C PHE A 338 0.24 -0.72 53.53
N LYS A 339 -0.35 -1.29 52.47
CA LYS A 339 -1.28 -2.43 52.55
C LYS A 339 -0.58 -3.69 53.04
N GLU A 340 0.66 -3.94 52.64
CA GLU A 340 1.48 -5.05 53.11
C GLU A 340 1.86 -4.91 54.59
N THR A 341 2.25 -3.72 55.05
CA THR A 341 2.50 -3.45 56.48
C THR A 341 1.23 -3.67 57.30
N TYR A 342 0.06 -3.22 56.81
CA TYR A 342 -1.20 -3.47 57.49
C TYR A 342 -1.65 -4.93 57.44
N ALA A 343 -1.51 -5.60 56.28
CA ALA A 343 -1.86 -7.01 56.11
C ALA A 343 -0.94 -7.92 56.93
N SER A 344 0.35 -7.60 57.05
CA SER A 344 1.32 -8.32 57.89
C SER A 344 1.01 -8.13 59.38
N LEU A 345 0.68 -6.92 59.82
CA LEU A 345 0.22 -6.63 61.18
C LEU A 345 -1.13 -7.30 61.50
N LEU A 346 -2.03 -7.43 60.52
CA LEU A 346 -3.36 -8.03 60.66
C LEU A 346 -3.43 -9.51 60.27
N THR A 347 -2.30 -10.17 59.99
CA THR A 347 -2.30 -11.61 59.63
C THR A 347 -2.92 -12.47 60.74
N PHE A 348 -2.88 -12.02 62.00
CA PHE A 348 -3.50 -12.71 63.13
C PHE A 348 -5.03 -12.69 63.10
N THR A 349 -5.65 -11.68 62.48
CA THR A 349 -7.12 -11.50 62.40
C THR A 349 -7.77 -12.24 61.21
N GLY A 350 -6.97 -12.61 60.20
CA GLY A 350 -7.43 -13.28 58.99
C GLY A 350 -6.33 -14.13 58.35
N ARG A 351 -5.94 -15.23 59.02
CA ARG A 351 -4.75 -16.04 58.67
C ARG A 351 -4.68 -16.53 57.22
N ILE A 352 -5.82 -16.83 56.59
CA ILE A 352 -5.86 -17.43 55.25
C ILE A 352 -5.75 -16.36 54.16
N MET A 353 -6.55 -15.28 54.22
CA MET A 353 -6.57 -14.23 53.19
C MET A 353 -5.33 -13.33 53.27
N ASN A 354 -5.01 -12.81 54.46
CA ASN A 354 -3.85 -11.94 54.67
C ASN A 354 -2.54 -12.71 54.48
N GLY A 355 -2.50 -14.00 54.82
CA GLY A 355 -1.35 -14.89 54.59
C GLY A 355 -1.11 -15.28 53.12
N ARG A 356 -2.15 -15.27 52.27
CA ARG A 356 -1.99 -15.46 50.81
C ARG A 356 -1.49 -14.18 50.14
N ILE A 357 -2.04 -13.03 50.52
CA ILE A 357 -1.60 -11.71 50.03
C ILE A 357 -0.12 -11.49 50.35
N LYS A 358 0.30 -11.77 51.59
CA LYS A 358 1.71 -11.66 52.01
C LYS A 358 2.62 -12.55 51.16
N ARG A 359 2.28 -13.83 50.98
CA ARG A 359 3.09 -14.75 50.15
C ARG A 359 3.17 -14.33 48.69
N ALA A 360 2.09 -13.78 48.12
CA ALA A 360 2.12 -13.25 46.76
C ALA A 360 3.07 -12.05 46.63
N PHE A 361 3.12 -11.16 47.63
CA PHE A 361 4.09 -10.06 47.67
C PHE A 361 5.54 -10.53 47.88
N GLU A 362 5.77 -11.53 48.72
CA GLU A 362 7.09 -12.13 48.93
C GLU A 362 7.60 -12.79 47.63
N ALA A 363 6.78 -13.62 46.98
CA ALA A 363 7.11 -14.22 45.69
C ALA A 363 7.36 -13.18 44.59
N ALA A 364 6.54 -12.12 44.54
CA ALA A 364 6.75 -11.00 43.64
C ALA A 364 8.11 -10.32 43.89
N ARG A 365 8.51 -10.13 45.16
CA ARG A 365 9.83 -9.52 45.48
C ARG A 365 11.00 -10.41 45.09
N GLU A 366 10.89 -11.72 45.30
CA GLU A 366 11.93 -12.68 44.93
C GLU A 366 12.18 -12.67 43.42
N ILE A 367 11.11 -12.56 42.62
CA ILE A 367 11.17 -12.57 41.14
C ILE A 367 11.54 -11.19 40.56
N ASN A 368 11.29 -10.10 41.28
CA ASN A 368 11.56 -8.75 40.80
C ASN A 368 13.07 -8.46 40.77
N GLY A 369 13.65 -8.35 39.57
CA GLY A 369 15.08 -8.22 39.37
C GLY A 369 15.79 -9.57 39.18
N ASP A 370 15.10 -10.70 39.39
CA ASP A 370 15.57 -12.06 39.10
C ASP A 370 14.60 -12.76 38.13
N GLY A 371 14.65 -12.33 36.87
CA GLY A 371 13.85 -12.88 35.76
C GLY A 371 12.76 -11.94 35.23
N GLU A 372 12.13 -11.12 36.07
CA GLU A 372 11.01 -10.24 35.68
C GLU A 372 11.10 -8.82 36.27
N THR A 373 10.25 -7.92 35.77
CA THR A 373 10.11 -6.53 36.26
C THR A 373 8.68 -6.28 36.69
N ILE A 374 8.48 -5.90 37.96
CA ILE A 374 7.15 -5.71 38.52
C ILE A 374 6.69 -4.26 38.38
N VAL A 375 5.52 -4.11 37.78
CA VAL A 375 4.90 -2.82 37.47
C VAL A 375 3.49 -2.75 38.05
N ARG A 376 2.96 -1.54 38.11
CA ARG A 376 1.57 -1.29 38.47
C ARG A 376 0.75 -1.21 37.19
N TRP A 377 -0.23 -2.08 37.04
CA TRP A 377 -1.09 -2.14 35.87
C TRP A 377 -2.54 -1.77 36.22
N ARG A 378 -3.17 -1.00 35.34
CA ARG A 378 -4.57 -0.57 35.42
C ARG A 378 -5.16 -0.54 34.02
N ALA A 379 -6.42 -0.93 33.87
CA ALA A 379 -7.11 -0.86 32.58
C ALA A 379 -8.55 -0.36 32.71
N SER A 380 -8.88 0.64 31.90
CA SER A 380 -10.20 1.28 31.83
C SER A 380 -10.73 1.23 30.41
N PHE A 381 -12.00 0.85 30.25
CA PHE A 381 -12.69 0.72 28.97
C PHE A 381 -13.82 1.73 28.86
N ALA A 382 -14.12 2.17 27.64
CA ALA A 382 -15.34 2.92 27.35
C ALA A 382 -15.88 2.58 25.96
N ALA A 383 -17.20 2.64 25.81
CA ALA A 383 -17.89 2.63 24.53
C ALA A 383 -18.64 3.94 24.31
N TRP A 384 -18.97 4.26 23.06
CA TRP A 384 -19.75 5.44 22.71
C TRP A 384 -20.68 5.20 21.53
N CYS A 385 -21.71 6.03 21.43
CA CYS A 385 -22.59 6.14 20.28
C CYS A 385 -23.09 7.60 20.13
N ASP A 386 -23.93 7.83 19.12
CA ASP A 386 -24.56 9.12 18.91
C ASP A 386 -25.55 9.46 20.03
N ARG A 387 -25.71 10.75 20.29
CA ARG A 387 -26.68 11.25 21.27
C ARG A 387 -28.10 10.74 20.95
N GLY A 388 -28.83 10.28 21.97
CA GLY A 388 -30.18 9.72 21.83
C GLY A 388 -30.24 8.20 21.60
N GLU A 389 -29.09 7.52 21.55
CA GLU A 389 -28.99 6.07 21.40
C GLU A 389 -28.59 5.35 22.72
N GLU A 390 -29.08 5.81 23.88
CA GLU A 390 -28.65 5.33 25.20
C GLU A 390 -28.88 3.82 25.37
N LYS A 391 -29.97 3.28 24.81
CA LYS A 391 -30.28 1.84 24.86
C LYS A 391 -29.24 1.01 24.10
N GLN A 392 -28.76 1.53 22.96
CA GLN A 392 -27.72 0.88 22.19
C GLN A 392 -26.40 0.90 22.95
N LEU A 393 -26.01 2.05 23.51
CA LEU A 393 -24.81 2.19 24.34
C LEU A 393 -24.77 1.18 25.49
N LEU A 394 -25.86 1.05 26.23
CA LEU A 394 -25.95 0.12 27.37
C LEU A 394 -25.90 -1.35 26.93
N SER A 395 -26.43 -1.65 25.75
CA SER A 395 -26.30 -2.99 25.17
C SER A 395 -24.88 -3.26 24.68
N ASP A 396 -24.25 -2.29 24.03
CA ASP A 396 -22.88 -2.37 23.51
C ASP A 396 -21.87 -2.54 24.64
N ILE A 397 -22.00 -1.76 25.72
CA ILE A 397 -21.13 -1.87 26.89
C ILE A 397 -21.30 -3.21 27.61
N ALA A 398 -22.52 -3.75 27.70
CA ALA A 398 -22.76 -5.06 28.30
C ALA A 398 -22.09 -6.17 27.48
N THR A 399 -22.22 -6.12 26.15
CA THR A 399 -21.57 -7.05 25.23
C THR A 399 -20.04 -6.94 25.32
N LEU A 400 -19.48 -5.72 25.29
CA LEU A 400 -18.04 -5.50 25.43
C LEU A 400 -17.52 -6.03 26.77
N ARG A 401 -18.23 -5.76 27.88
CA ARG A 401 -17.88 -6.30 29.20
C ARG A 401 -17.85 -7.82 29.22
N GLN A 402 -18.85 -8.48 28.62
CA GLN A 402 -18.87 -9.95 28.54
C GLN A 402 -17.66 -10.48 27.76
N THR A 403 -17.30 -9.82 26.66
CA THR A 403 -16.12 -10.17 25.87
C THR A 403 -14.82 -10.00 26.64
N VAL A 404 -14.68 -8.90 27.39
CA VAL A 404 -13.53 -8.65 28.27
C VAL A 404 -13.44 -9.68 29.40
N HIS A 405 -14.55 -10.08 30.03
CA HIS A 405 -14.53 -11.17 31.02
C HIS A 405 -13.94 -12.46 30.41
N GLY A 406 -14.30 -12.78 29.17
CA GLY A 406 -13.73 -13.93 28.46
C GLY A 406 -12.25 -13.78 28.10
N TRP A 407 -11.70 -12.56 28.06
CA TRP A 407 -10.31 -12.27 27.73
C TRP A 407 -9.40 -12.62 28.90
N GLY A 408 -9.03 -13.90 29.00
CA GLY A 408 -8.17 -14.42 30.06
C GLY A 408 -8.87 -14.56 31.42
N ASN A 409 -10.20 -14.64 31.47
CA ASN A 409 -10.99 -14.73 32.71
C ASN A 409 -10.83 -13.50 33.62
N THR A 410 -10.98 -12.30 33.05
CA THR A 410 -10.91 -11.04 33.84
C THR A 410 -12.20 -10.77 34.60
N GLN A 411 -12.13 -9.93 35.63
CA GLN A 411 -13.32 -9.38 36.29
C GLN A 411 -13.41 -7.88 36.06
N THR A 412 -14.61 -7.40 35.72
CA THR A 412 -14.84 -5.98 35.43
C THR A 412 -15.97 -5.41 36.28
N ASP A 413 -15.86 -4.13 36.63
CA ASP A 413 -16.89 -3.41 37.36
C ASP A 413 -17.27 -2.11 36.66
N MET A 414 -18.57 -1.86 36.63
CA MET A 414 -19.19 -0.67 36.04
C MET A 414 -19.72 0.28 37.12
N GLN A 415 -19.78 -0.16 38.39
CA GLN A 415 -20.06 0.72 39.53
C GLN A 415 -18.79 1.50 39.92
N VAL A 416 -18.35 2.35 39.01
CA VAL A 416 -17.28 3.31 39.24
C VAL A 416 -17.84 4.50 40.02
N GLY A 417 -17.09 4.98 41.03
CA GLY A 417 -17.56 6.04 41.92
C GLY A 417 -17.95 7.34 41.19
N ASP A 418 -17.08 7.81 40.28
CA ASP A 418 -17.36 8.92 39.36
C ASP A 418 -17.35 8.40 37.90
N PRO A 419 -18.51 8.40 37.20
CA PRO A 419 -18.57 7.94 35.81
C PRO A 419 -17.77 8.84 34.86
N VAL A 420 -17.66 10.14 35.13
CA VAL A 420 -16.86 11.06 34.30
C VAL A 420 -15.39 10.69 34.43
N GLU A 421 -14.92 10.44 35.65
CA GLU A 421 -13.53 10.02 35.88
C GLU A 421 -13.20 8.69 35.21
N CYS A 422 -14.10 7.70 35.24
CA CYS A 422 -13.90 6.43 34.54
C CYS A 422 -13.75 6.64 33.03
N ILE A 423 -14.62 7.46 32.44
CA ILE A 423 -14.57 7.75 31.00
C ILE A 423 -13.29 8.50 30.67
N MET A 424 -12.86 9.47 31.48
CA MET A 424 -11.58 10.15 31.31
C MET A 424 -10.37 9.21 31.47
N SER A 425 -10.46 8.22 32.36
CA SER A 425 -9.42 7.19 32.56
C SER A 425 -9.21 6.31 31.33
N SER A 426 -10.23 6.13 30.50
CA SER A 426 -10.16 5.41 29.22
C SER A 426 -9.57 6.24 28.06
N THR A 427 -9.27 7.53 28.26
CA THR A 427 -8.68 8.42 27.25
C THR A 427 -7.15 8.37 27.29
N MET A 428 -6.47 9.03 26.35
CA MET A 428 -5.00 9.10 26.31
C MET A 428 -4.48 10.51 26.57
N GLY A 429 -3.29 10.61 27.18
CA GLY A 429 -2.49 11.86 27.21
C GLY A 429 -3.00 12.97 28.13
N LEU A 430 -4.19 12.85 28.73
CA LEU A 430 -4.72 13.88 29.63
C LEU A 430 -4.05 13.91 31.01
N ASN A 431 -3.89 12.73 31.61
CA ASN A 431 -3.26 12.56 32.91
C ASN A 431 -2.75 11.11 33.06
N ALA A 432 -1.92 10.87 34.09
CA ALA A 432 -1.42 9.55 34.45
C ALA A 432 -2.21 8.95 35.64
N ALA A 433 -3.54 9.08 35.63
CA ALA A 433 -4.45 8.57 36.65
C ALA A 433 -5.54 7.68 36.04
N SER A 434 -6.09 6.78 36.85
CA SER A 434 -7.19 5.90 36.47
C SER A 434 -8.01 5.52 37.69
N THR A 435 -9.32 5.36 37.51
CA THR A 435 -10.26 4.83 38.50
C THR A 435 -10.08 3.34 38.76
N ALA A 436 -9.47 2.60 37.82
CA ALA A 436 -9.29 1.17 37.95
C ALA A 436 -8.37 0.83 39.14
N PRO A 437 -8.67 -0.23 39.91
CA PRO A 437 -7.83 -0.66 40.99
C PRO A 437 -6.45 -1.10 40.47
N VAL A 438 -5.42 -0.79 41.27
CA VAL A 438 -4.03 -1.09 40.90
C VAL A 438 -3.74 -2.57 41.07
N ALA A 439 -3.40 -3.25 39.97
CA ALA A 439 -2.84 -4.60 39.99
C ALA A 439 -1.31 -4.56 40.01
N SER A 440 -0.69 -5.52 40.69
CA SER A 440 0.74 -5.82 40.55
C SER A 440 0.89 -6.83 39.42
N ALA A 441 1.62 -6.48 38.36
CA ALA A 441 1.75 -7.32 37.17
C ALA A 441 3.21 -7.43 36.73
N TYR A 442 3.54 -8.50 35.99
CA TYR A 442 4.82 -8.62 35.31
C TYR A 442 4.81 -7.79 34.04
N LEU A 443 5.91 -7.09 33.77
CA LEU A 443 6.01 -6.22 32.61
C LEU A 443 5.89 -7.02 31.28
N THR A 444 6.38 -8.26 31.23
CA THR A 444 6.17 -9.19 30.10
C THR A 444 4.67 -9.41 29.86
N ASP A 445 3.89 -9.72 30.90
CA ASP A 445 2.46 -9.97 30.75
C ASP A 445 1.72 -8.74 30.24
N VAL A 446 2.07 -7.56 30.76
CA VAL A 446 1.49 -6.28 30.34
C VAL A 446 1.76 -6.01 28.86
N PHE A 447 2.97 -6.25 28.38
CA PHE A 447 3.31 -6.10 26.96
C PHE A 447 2.60 -7.14 26.09
N ALA A 448 2.34 -8.37 26.57
CA ALA A 448 1.56 -9.36 25.85
C ALA A 448 0.07 -8.96 25.73
N LEU A 449 -0.48 -8.32 26.77
CA LEU A 449 -1.83 -7.77 26.81
C LEU A 449 -1.98 -6.46 26.01
N ALA A 450 -0.89 -5.77 25.72
CA ALA A 450 -0.89 -4.51 24.98
C ALA A 450 -1.15 -4.73 23.47
N PRO A 451 -1.67 -3.72 22.74
CA PRO A 451 -1.94 -3.78 21.30
C PRO A 451 -0.66 -3.79 20.41
N LEU A 452 0.47 -4.30 20.90
CA LEU A 452 1.74 -4.35 20.17
C LEU A 452 1.69 -5.30 18.95
N SER A 453 0.89 -6.37 19.06
CA SER A 453 0.76 -7.42 18.04
C SER A 453 -0.22 -7.08 16.90
N ARG A 454 -0.84 -5.89 16.90
CA ARG A 454 -1.72 -5.46 15.80
C ARG A 454 -0.92 -5.43 14.48
N PRO A 455 -1.51 -5.74 13.31
CA PRO A 455 -0.77 -5.72 12.05
C PRO A 455 -0.26 -4.31 11.68
N SER A 456 1.03 -4.14 11.41
CA SER A 456 1.61 -2.84 10.99
C SER A 456 1.34 -2.56 9.51
N SER A 457 0.92 -1.32 9.19
CA SER A 457 0.83 -0.83 7.81
C SER A 457 1.89 0.23 7.53
N PRO A 458 2.84 -0.02 6.60
CA PRO A 458 3.86 0.96 6.29
C PRO A 458 3.38 2.08 5.37
N TRP A 459 2.10 2.15 4.98
CA TRP A 459 1.54 3.27 4.22
C TRP A 459 0.25 3.77 4.86
N ARG A 460 0.17 5.06 5.14
CA ARG A 460 -1.09 5.69 5.59
C ARG A 460 -2.08 5.94 4.45
N ARG A 461 -1.57 6.06 3.22
CA ARG A 461 -2.32 6.27 1.99
C ARG A 461 -1.67 5.47 0.87
N GLY A 462 -2.48 4.93 -0.02
CA GLY A 462 -2.03 4.15 -1.16
C GLY A 462 -3.13 4.02 -2.19
N ALA A 463 -2.73 3.74 -3.43
CA ALA A 463 -3.65 3.53 -4.54
C ALA A 463 -4.44 2.22 -4.39
N ILE A 464 -3.84 1.22 -3.72
CA ILE A 464 -4.44 -0.08 -3.48
C ILE A 464 -4.86 -0.17 -2.02
N LEU A 465 -6.07 -0.68 -1.79
CA LEU A 465 -6.64 -0.85 -0.46
C LEU A 465 -6.75 -2.34 -0.14
N PHE A 466 -5.77 -2.86 0.59
CA PHE A 466 -5.90 -4.16 1.23
C PHE A 466 -6.52 -4.00 2.62
N ARG A 467 -6.88 -5.12 3.23
CA ARG A 467 -7.28 -5.16 4.63
C ARG A 467 -6.75 -6.41 5.30
N THR A 468 -6.59 -6.34 6.61
CA THR A 468 -6.33 -7.52 7.43
C THR A 468 -7.63 -8.32 7.64
N LYS A 469 -7.51 -9.53 8.19
CA LYS A 469 -8.66 -10.40 8.49
C LYS A 469 -9.68 -9.71 9.40
N ASP A 470 -9.19 -8.97 10.38
CA ASP A 470 -9.94 -8.23 11.40
C ASP A 470 -10.35 -6.81 10.97
N GLY A 471 -10.14 -6.46 9.70
CA GLY A 471 -10.71 -5.23 9.12
C GLY A 471 -9.85 -3.98 9.28
N LYS A 472 -8.61 -4.08 9.77
CA LYS A 472 -7.67 -2.95 9.70
C LYS A 472 -7.35 -2.65 8.24
N LEU A 473 -7.58 -1.41 7.83
CA LEU A 473 -7.22 -0.94 6.50
C LEU A 473 -5.71 -1.01 6.31
N TRP A 474 -5.25 -1.54 5.19
CA TRP A 474 -3.85 -1.70 4.86
C TRP A 474 -3.57 -1.14 3.46
N PRO A 475 -3.36 0.19 3.35
CA PRO A 475 -3.04 0.81 2.07
C PRO A 475 -1.71 0.31 1.52
N TYR A 476 -1.61 0.21 0.20
CA TYR A 476 -0.37 -0.12 -0.51
C TYR A 476 -0.16 0.86 -1.67
N ASN A 477 1.06 1.40 -1.78
CA ASN A 477 1.44 2.31 -2.85
C ASN A 477 2.63 1.75 -3.64
N PRO A 478 2.38 1.11 -4.80
CA PRO A 478 3.43 0.62 -5.70
C PRO A 478 4.41 1.74 -6.10
N GLY A 479 5.70 1.41 -6.24
CA GLY A 479 6.71 2.37 -6.70
C GLY A 479 7.08 3.46 -5.67
N SER A 480 6.60 3.37 -4.42
CA SER A 480 6.85 4.42 -3.43
C SER A 480 8.31 4.51 -2.97
N SER A 481 8.72 5.68 -2.49
CA SER A 481 10.08 5.93 -1.97
C SER A 481 10.43 5.16 -0.69
N ARG A 482 9.44 4.50 -0.07
CA ARG A 482 9.62 3.60 1.08
C ARG A 482 10.24 2.26 0.67
N GLN A 483 10.09 1.86 -0.59
CA GLN A 483 10.63 0.63 -1.14
C GLN A 483 12.12 0.77 -1.51
N LEU A 484 12.88 -0.31 -1.36
CA LEU A 484 14.30 -0.39 -1.75
C LEU A 484 14.49 -0.66 -3.25
N GLY A 485 13.47 -1.17 -3.92
CA GLY A 485 13.41 -1.41 -5.36
C GLY A 485 11.98 -1.70 -5.78
N TRP A 486 11.77 -1.85 -7.08
CA TRP A 486 10.43 -1.92 -7.70
C TRP A 486 10.25 -3.23 -8.46
N VAL A 487 10.61 -4.34 -7.83
CA VAL A 487 10.41 -5.69 -8.36
C VAL A 487 9.42 -6.43 -7.46
N ASP A 488 8.29 -6.82 -8.06
CA ASP A 488 7.22 -7.58 -7.41
C ASP A 488 7.21 -9.03 -7.94
N ILE A 489 7.11 -9.99 -7.04
CA ILE A 489 6.89 -11.41 -7.35
C ILE A 489 5.51 -11.81 -6.83
N ILE A 490 4.68 -12.41 -7.69
CA ILE A 490 3.38 -12.94 -7.32
C ILE A 490 3.39 -14.46 -7.54
N VAL A 491 3.12 -15.23 -6.47
CA VAL A 491 3.14 -16.69 -6.50
C VAL A 491 1.75 -17.23 -6.22
N GLY A 492 1.25 -18.11 -7.09
CA GLY A 492 0.04 -18.88 -6.81
C GLY A 492 -0.46 -19.70 -7.99
N GLN A 493 -1.00 -20.88 -7.70
CA GLN A 493 -1.64 -21.74 -8.68
C GLN A 493 -2.93 -21.12 -9.26
N PRO A 494 -3.44 -21.61 -10.42
CA PRO A 494 -4.74 -21.19 -10.95
C PRO A 494 -5.86 -21.26 -9.91
N GLY A 495 -6.74 -20.26 -9.87
CA GLY A 495 -7.82 -20.15 -8.88
C GLY A 495 -7.43 -19.55 -7.53
N SER A 496 -6.14 -19.33 -7.25
CA SER A 496 -5.68 -18.73 -5.97
C SER A 496 -5.97 -17.23 -5.80
N GLY A 497 -6.41 -16.54 -6.86
CA GLY A 497 -6.59 -15.09 -6.88
C GLY A 497 -5.38 -14.29 -7.41
N LYS A 498 -4.31 -14.96 -7.89
CA LYS A 498 -3.11 -14.35 -8.51
C LYS A 498 -3.44 -13.27 -9.55
N SER A 499 -4.18 -13.64 -10.61
CA SER A 499 -4.47 -12.72 -11.73
C SER A 499 -5.38 -11.57 -11.30
N VAL A 500 -6.34 -11.84 -10.41
CA VAL A 500 -7.20 -10.80 -9.83
C VAL A 500 -6.39 -9.80 -9.02
N LEU A 501 -5.45 -10.27 -8.19
CA LEU A 501 -4.54 -9.40 -7.45
C LEU A 501 -3.68 -8.55 -8.39
N SER A 502 -3.06 -9.15 -9.40
CA SER A 502 -2.24 -8.45 -10.40
C SER A 502 -3.04 -7.38 -11.15
N ASN A 503 -4.25 -7.71 -11.61
CA ASN A 503 -5.14 -6.77 -12.28
C ASN A 503 -5.64 -5.65 -11.35
N SER A 504 -5.91 -5.95 -10.09
CA SER A 504 -6.28 -4.95 -9.08
C SER A 504 -5.13 -3.94 -8.85
N MET A 505 -3.88 -4.43 -8.84
CA MET A 505 -2.70 -3.57 -8.76
C MET A 505 -2.57 -2.68 -10.00
N ASN A 506 -2.71 -3.24 -11.21
CA ASN A 506 -2.61 -2.48 -12.46
C ASN A 506 -3.72 -1.42 -12.56
N LEU A 507 -4.95 -1.75 -12.20
CA LEU A 507 -6.08 -0.79 -12.15
C LEU A 507 -5.78 0.35 -11.18
N SER A 508 -5.24 0.04 -10.01
CA SER A 508 -4.93 1.05 -9.00
C SER A 508 -3.79 1.98 -9.45
N ILE A 509 -2.82 1.47 -10.20
CA ILE A 509 -1.78 2.30 -10.84
C ILE A 509 -2.39 3.18 -11.93
N ALA A 510 -3.32 2.65 -12.74
CA ALA A 510 -4.08 3.45 -13.71
C ALA A 510 -4.86 4.61 -13.06
N LEU A 511 -5.26 4.44 -11.79
CA LEU A 511 -5.96 5.44 -10.98
C LEU A 511 -5.03 6.23 -10.04
N SER A 512 -3.72 6.16 -10.25
CA SER A 512 -2.73 6.92 -9.48
C SER A 512 -2.39 8.25 -10.16
N PRO A 513 -2.07 9.32 -9.40
CA PRO A 513 -1.74 10.62 -9.98
C PRO A 513 -0.57 10.52 -10.97
N GLN A 514 -0.74 11.09 -12.17
CA GLN A 514 0.30 11.14 -13.20
C GLN A 514 0.76 12.56 -13.47
N VAL A 515 2.01 12.68 -13.92
CA VAL A 515 2.60 13.94 -14.39
C VAL A 515 2.43 14.05 -15.90
N GLY A 516 2.16 15.26 -16.39
CA GLY A 516 1.90 15.53 -17.80
C GLY A 516 0.41 15.68 -18.14
N ARG A 517 0.15 16.34 -19.27
CA ARG A 517 -1.20 16.60 -19.78
C ARG A 517 -1.25 16.21 -21.25
N SER A 518 -2.40 15.70 -21.70
CA SER A 518 -2.71 15.54 -23.11
C SER A 518 -2.89 16.90 -23.79
N LYS A 519 -2.95 16.91 -25.13
CA LYS A 519 -3.30 18.12 -25.92
C LYS A 519 -4.67 18.70 -25.53
N THR A 520 -5.57 17.88 -24.98
CA THR A 520 -6.91 18.30 -24.52
C THR A 520 -6.91 18.82 -23.07
N GLY A 521 -5.77 18.81 -22.38
CA GLY A 521 -5.65 19.22 -20.97
C GLY A 521 -6.00 18.13 -19.96
N ALA A 522 -6.36 16.93 -20.40
CA ALA A 522 -6.57 15.78 -19.52
C ALA A 522 -5.24 15.26 -18.97
N SER A 523 -5.25 14.65 -17.79
CA SER A 523 -4.06 13.94 -17.28
C SER A 523 -3.76 12.71 -18.14
N LEU A 524 -2.47 12.47 -18.38
CA LEU A 524 -2.03 11.27 -19.11
C LEU A 524 -2.28 10.01 -18.27
N LEU A 525 -2.60 8.90 -18.94
CA LEU A 525 -2.59 7.57 -18.32
C LEU A 525 -1.14 7.10 -18.08
N PRO A 526 -0.86 6.33 -17.03
CA PRO A 526 0.47 5.73 -16.83
C PRO A 526 0.81 4.77 -17.96
N ARG A 527 2.09 4.40 -18.07
CA ARG A 527 2.48 3.32 -18.98
C ARG A 527 2.45 1.97 -18.28
N ILE A 528 1.54 1.10 -18.69
CA ILE A 528 1.41 -0.26 -18.14
C ILE A 528 1.50 -1.22 -19.32
N SER A 529 2.55 -2.02 -19.36
CA SER A 529 2.81 -3.02 -20.38
C SER A 529 2.69 -4.41 -19.77
N ILE A 530 1.79 -5.23 -20.31
CA ILE A 530 1.49 -6.58 -19.81
C ILE A 530 1.81 -7.58 -20.91
N ILE A 531 2.60 -8.60 -20.56
CA ILE A 531 2.87 -9.77 -21.39
C ILE A 531 2.14 -10.94 -20.74
N ASP A 532 1.18 -11.48 -21.48
CA ASP A 532 0.19 -12.41 -20.99
C ASP A 532 0.22 -13.71 -21.81
N ILE A 533 -0.24 -14.80 -21.20
CA ILE A 533 -0.45 -16.09 -21.86
C ILE A 533 -1.91 -16.46 -21.62
N GLY A 534 -2.74 -16.13 -22.61
CA GLY A 534 -4.19 -16.19 -22.52
C GLY A 534 -4.79 -14.83 -22.11
N PRO A 535 -6.13 -14.77 -21.96
CA PRO A 535 -6.86 -13.51 -21.79
C PRO A 535 -6.92 -13.01 -20.33
N SER A 536 -5.84 -13.13 -19.53
CA SER A 536 -5.90 -12.84 -18.09
C SER A 536 -6.08 -11.34 -17.79
N SER A 537 -5.55 -10.48 -18.65
CA SER A 537 -5.62 -9.02 -18.54
C SER A 537 -6.69 -8.38 -19.42
N GLN A 538 -7.37 -9.15 -20.28
CA GLN A 538 -8.38 -8.65 -21.23
C GLN A 538 -9.50 -7.85 -20.54
N GLY A 539 -10.00 -8.36 -19.40
CA GLY A 539 -11.06 -7.70 -18.62
C GLY A 539 -10.65 -6.31 -18.12
N LEU A 540 -9.40 -6.17 -17.63
CA LEU A 540 -8.83 -4.91 -17.19
C LEU A 540 -8.71 -3.91 -18.34
N ILE A 541 -8.14 -4.32 -19.47
CA ILE A 541 -7.97 -3.44 -20.63
C ILE A 541 -9.34 -2.98 -21.14
N GLN A 542 -10.31 -3.90 -21.23
CA GLN A 542 -11.66 -3.57 -21.67
C GLN A 542 -12.35 -2.59 -20.71
N LEU A 543 -12.20 -2.78 -19.39
CA LEU A 543 -12.71 -1.82 -18.39
C LEU A 543 -12.14 -0.42 -18.62
N ILE A 544 -10.82 -0.28 -18.80
CA ILE A 544 -10.18 1.02 -19.02
C ILE A 544 -10.64 1.62 -20.34
N LYS A 545 -10.69 0.81 -21.41
CA LYS A 545 -11.14 1.24 -22.74
C LYS A 545 -12.59 1.71 -22.73
N ASP A 546 -13.47 1.04 -21.98
CA ASP A 546 -14.87 1.41 -21.84
C ASP A 546 -15.06 2.66 -20.96
N ALA A 547 -14.17 2.88 -19.99
CA ALA A 547 -14.17 4.06 -19.13
C ALA A 547 -13.63 5.32 -19.83
N LEU A 548 -12.84 5.16 -20.90
CA LEU A 548 -12.30 6.27 -21.69
C LEU A 548 -13.33 6.83 -22.71
N PRO A 549 -13.26 8.14 -23.01
CA PRO A 549 -14.04 8.71 -24.10
C PRO A 549 -13.62 8.11 -25.45
N ALA A 550 -14.55 8.07 -26.41
CA ALA A 550 -14.36 7.42 -27.71
C ALA A 550 -13.06 7.83 -28.43
N SER A 551 -12.69 9.11 -28.35
CA SER A 551 -11.47 9.68 -28.94
C SER A 551 -10.18 9.15 -28.32
N ARG A 552 -10.20 8.65 -27.08
CA ARG A 552 -9.03 8.20 -26.32
C ARG A 552 -8.97 6.69 -26.10
N ARG A 553 -9.95 5.93 -26.61
CA ARG A 553 -9.98 4.46 -26.48
C ARG A 553 -8.77 3.74 -27.08
N HIS A 554 -8.03 4.39 -27.97
CA HIS A 554 -6.78 3.88 -28.53
C HIS A 554 -5.63 3.85 -27.50
N GLU A 555 -5.74 4.59 -26.40
CA GLU A 555 -4.74 4.58 -25.31
C GLU A 555 -4.73 3.25 -24.52
N ALA A 556 -5.77 2.42 -24.66
CA ALA A 556 -5.89 1.11 -24.01
C ALA A 556 -6.05 -0.01 -25.07
N MET A 557 -5.09 -0.93 -25.15
CA MET A 557 -5.03 -1.95 -26.21
C MET A 557 -4.78 -3.35 -25.66
N HIS A 558 -5.56 -4.31 -26.14
CA HIS A 558 -5.33 -5.74 -25.93
C HIS A 558 -5.19 -6.39 -27.30
N LEU A 559 -4.05 -7.02 -27.56
CA LEU A 559 -3.73 -7.64 -28.84
C LEU A 559 -3.31 -9.09 -28.62
N ARG A 560 -3.95 -10.02 -29.35
CA ARG A 560 -3.54 -11.41 -29.40
C ARG A 560 -2.61 -11.59 -30.60
N LEU A 561 -1.32 -11.76 -30.35
CA LEU A 561 -0.35 -11.89 -31.44
C LEU A 561 -0.47 -13.26 -32.09
N GLN A 562 -0.35 -13.28 -33.41
CA GLN A 562 -0.23 -14.49 -34.22
C GLN A 562 0.98 -14.36 -35.12
N ASN A 563 1.66 -15.48 -35.41
CA ASN A 563 2.79 -15.49 -36.32
C ASN A 563 2.31 -15.44 -37.79
N ARG A 564 1.76 -14.29 -38.20
CA ARG A 564 1.20 -14.01 -39.53
C ARG A 564 1.58 -12.60 -39.97
N GLU A 565 1.56 -12.35 -41.28
CA GLU A 565 1.93 -11.05 -41.86
C GLU A 565 1.00 -9.90 -41.43
N GLU A 566 -0.27 -10.19 -41.12
CA GLU A 566 -1.24 -9.18 -40.63
C GLU A 566 -0.84 -8.57 -39.27
N TYR A 567 -0.09 -9.33 -38.46
CA TYR A 567 0.41 -8.92 -37.16
C TYR A 567 1.87 -8.48 -37.21
N SER A 568 2.41 -8.22 -38.40
CA SER A 568 3.83 -7.91 -38.51
C SER A 568 4.23 -6.68 -37.69
N VAL A 569 5.34 -6.83 -36.98
CA VAL A 569 6.05 -5.77 -36.27
C VAL A 569 7.50 -5.83 -36.74
N ASN A 570 7.92 -4.78 -37.42
CA ASN A 570 9.28 -4.64 -37.90
C ASN A 570 10.18 -4.30 -36.69
N PRO A 571 11.11 -5.20 -36.28
CA PRO A 571 12.00 -4.89 -35.16
C PRO A 571 13.00 -3.77 -35.49
N PHE A 572 13.16 -3.41 -36.77
CA PHE A 572 14.01 -2.34 -37.28
C PHE A 572 13.33 -0.96 -37.35
N ASP A 573 12.13 -0.84 -36.78
CA ASP A 573 11.49 0.47 -36.65
C ASP A 573 12.33 1.40 -35.76
N LEU A 574 12.41 2.66 -36.17
CA LEU A 574 13.15 3.70 -35.45
C LEU A 574 12.19 4.68 -34.77
N ASN A 575 12.72 5.39 -33.77
CA ASN A 575 12.07 6.59 -33.24
C ASN A 575 11.80 7.61 -34.38
N LEU A 576 10.67 8.31 -34.32
CA LEU A 576 10.23 9.22 -35.39
C LEU A 576 11.31 10.24 -35.78
N CYS A 577 11.55 10.39 -37.09
CA CYS A 577 12.56 11.23 -37.72
C CYS A 577 14.02 10.92 -37.32
N VAL A 578 14.28 9.77 -36.69
CA VAL A 578 15.63 9.28 -36.42
C VAL A 578 16.02 8.28 -37.51
N GLN A 579 17.23 8.41 -38.06
CA GLN A 579 17.70 7.55 -39.17
C GLN A 579 18.60 6.38 -38.74
N LYS A 580 19.08 6.37 -37.50
CA LYS A 580 19.92 5.29 -36.95
C LYS A 580 19.43 4.85 -35.56
N PRO A 581 19.50 3.56 -35.22
CA PRO A 581 19.08 3.08 -33.91
C PRO A 581 19.98 3.64 -32.81
N PHE A 582 19.42 3.87 -31.62
CA PHE A 582 20.23 4.13 -30.44
C PHE A 582 21.09 2.91 -30.07
N PRO A 583 22.19 3.08 -29.31
CA PRO A 583 23.09 1.96 -28.98
C PRO A 583 22.39 0.75 -28.34
N TYR A 584 21.40 0.99 -27.46
CA TYR A 584 20.63 -0.08 -26.81
C TYR A 584 19.65 -0.77 -27.77
N GLU A 585 19.07 -0.04 -28.73
CA GLU A 585 18.20 -0.61 -29.77
C GLU A 585 19.04 -1.48 -30.73
N LEU A 586 20.24 -1.03 -31.08
CA LEU A 586 21.17 -1.82 -31.88
C LEU A 586 21.59 -3.11 -31.16
N GLU A 587 21.86 -3.06 -29.85
CA GLU A 587 22.16 -4.26 -29.07
C GLU A 587 20.99 -5.24 -29.04
N PHE A 588 19.77 -4.74 -28.84
CA PHE A 588 18.56 -5.54 -28.95
C PHE A 588 18.42 -6.21 -30.33
N LEU A 589 18.60 -5.46 -31.42
CA LEU A 589 18.52 -5.96 -32.79
C LEU A 589 19.53 -7.07 -33.04
N VAL A 590 20.78 -6.88 -32.61
CA VAL A 590 21.84 -7.90 -32.73
C VAL A 590 21.45 -9.16 -31.96
N ASN A 591 20.93 -9.03 -30.74
CA ASN A 591 20.51 -10.18 -29.92
C ASN A 591 19.32 -10.92 -30.55
N LEU A 592 18.33 -10.20 -31.08
CA LEU A 592 17.17 -10.78 -31.76
C LEU A 592 17.60 -11.53 -33.04
N VAL A 593 18.47 -10.93 -33.86
CA VAL A 593 18.98 -11.57 -35.08
C VAL A 593 19.83 -12.79 -34.73
N CYS A 594 20.68 -12.72 -33.70
CA CYS A 594 21.44 -13.87 -33.21
C CYS A 594 20.51 -15.03 -32.78
N LEU A 595 19.44 -14.73 -32.05
CA LEU A 595 18.45 -15.72 -31.63
C LEU A 595 17.75 -16.37 -32.83
N CYS A 596 17.39 -15.58 -33.84
CA CYS A 596 16.83 -16.09 -35.10
C CYS A 596 17.84 -16.94 -35.90
N CYS A 597 19.13 -16.61 -35.79
CA CYS A 597 20.24 -17.30 -36.44
C CYS A 597 20.91 -18.36 -35.56
N THR A 598 20.22 -18.87 -34.55
CA THR A 598 20.67 -20.03 -33.77
C THR A 598 19.95 -21.28 -34.29
N ALA A 599 20.74 -22.32 -34.57
CA ALA A 599 20.22 -23.61 -35.02
C ALA A 599 19.49 -24.31 -33.86
N ASP A 600 18.45 -25.11 -34.16
CA ASP A 600 17.59 -25.73 -33.14
C ASP A 600 18.34 -26.71 -32.22
N ASP A 601 19.51 -27.21 -32.63
CA ASP A 601 20.37 -28.13 -31.89
C ASP A 601 21.47 -27.42 -31.07
N ARG A 602 21.46 -26.09 -31.00
CA ARG A 602 22.47 -25.27 -30.31
C ARG A 602 21.86 -24.25 -29.37
N GLU A 603 22.59 -23.91 -28.31
CA GLU A 603 22.22 -22.86 -27.36
C GLU A 603 22.72 -21.47 -27.79
N SER A 604 23.67 -21.40 -28.73
CA SER A 604 24.28 -20.16 -29.22
C SER A 604 24.48 -20.19 -30.74
N PRO A 605 24.48 -19.02 -31.40
CA PRO A 605 24.77 -18.94 -32.83
C PRO A 605 26.23 -19.33 -33.11
N TYR A 606 26.53 -19.67 -34.36
CA TYR A 606 27.91 -19.95 -34.78
C TYR A 606 28.83 -18.74 -34.56
N ASP A 607 30.12 -19.00 -34.36
CA ASP A 607 31.13 -17.97 -34.22
C ASP A 607 31.11 -17.01 -35.42
N GLY A 608 31.23 -15.72 -35.13
CA GLY A 608 31.19 -14.65 -36.13
C GLY A 608 29.79 -14.16 -36.54
N ILE A 609 28.72 -14.92 -36.28
CA ILE A 609 27.34 -14.50 -36.63
C ILE A 609 26.94 -13.21 -35.93
N SER A 610 27.29 -13.02 -34.64
CA SER A 610 26.97 -11.80 -33.90
C SER A 610 27.65 -10.56 -34.47
N ALA A 611 28.93 -10.66 -34.83
CA ALA A 611 29.68 -9.57 -35.45
C ALA A 611 29.16 -9.25 -36.86
N LEU A 612 28.86 -10.29 -37.65
CA LEU A 612 28.28 -10.15 -38.99
C LEU A 612 26.88 -9.52 -38.94
N ALA A 613 26.03 -9.95 -38.00
CA ALA A 613 24.71 -9.37 -37.78
C ALA A 613 24.83 -7.87 -37.47
N ARG A 614 25.70 -7.49 -36.53
CA ARG A 614 25.94 -6.07 -36.21
C ARG A 614 26.38 -5.26 -37.43
N ALA A 615 27.33 -5.79 -38.23
CA ALA A 615 27.81 -5.13 -39.44
C ALA A 615 26.69 -4.98 -40.50
N ALA A 616 25.93 -6.04 -40.75
CA ALA A 616 24.82 -6.03 -41.70
C ALA A 616 23.69 -5.07 -41.29
N ILE A 617 23.37 -4.97 -39.99
CA ILE A 617 22.36 -4.05 -39.47
C ILE A 617 22.80 -2.60 -39.67
N ASN A 618 24.05 -2.26 -39.31
CA ASN A 618 24.58 -0.92 -39.51
C ASN A 618 24.59 -0.53 -40.99
N GLU A 619 25.02 -1.44 -41.86
CA GLU A 619 25.02 -1.22 -43.31
C GLU A 619 23.59 -1.05 -43.87
N ALA A 620 22.60 -1.75 -43.32
CA ALA A 620 21.20 -1.61 -43.74
C ALA A 620 20.66 -0.19 -43.48
N TYR A 621 20.89 0.36 -42.28
CA TYR A 621 20.47 1.72 -41.95
C TYR A 621 21.24 2.77 -42.77
N GLU A 622 22.53 2.56 -43.02
CA GLU A 622 23.32 3.46 -43.87
C GLU A 622 22.83 3.43 -45.33
N TYR A 623 22.54 2.24 -45.87
CA TYR A 623 22.08 2.07 -47.24
C TYR A 623 20.73 2.74 -47.50
N TYR A 624 19.76 2.55 -46.59
CA TYR A 624 18.42 3.12 -46.73
C TYR A 624 18.25 4.51 -46.09
N SER A 625 19.36 5.17 -45.77
CA SER A 625 19.37 6.57 -45.31
C SER A 625 18.95 7.55 -46.41
N GLU A 626 18.66 8.79 -46.03
CA GLU A 626 18.34 9.87 -46.98
C GLU A 626 19.46 10.15 -47.98
N ASP A 627 20.71 10.02 -47.55
CA ASP A 627 21.89 10.44 -48.32
C ASP A 627 22.38 9.39 -49.34
N MET A 628 21.87 8.16 -49.28
CA MET A 628 22.47 7.02 -49.97
C MET A 628 21.52 6.33 -50.96
N ASN A 629 20.54 5.56 -50.47
CA ASN A 629 19.54 4.92 -51.33
C ASN A 629 18.18 4.82 -50.60
N PRO A 630 17.49 5.97 -50.39
CA PRO A 630 16.22 6.01 -49.67
C PRO A 630 15.12 5.23 -50.40
N LYS A 631 14.25 4.57 -49.64
CA LYS A 631 13.11 3.82 -50.19
C LYS A 631 12.11 4.79 -50.83
N ARG A 632 11.68 4.49 -52.06
CA ARG A 632 10.72 5.31 -52.81
C ARG A 632 9.32 5.19 -52.22
N TYR A 633 8.62 6.32 -52.16
CA TYR A 633 7.21 6.36 -51.81
C TYR A 633 6.39 5.65 -52.89
N SER A 634 5.45 4.82 -52.46
CA SER A 634 4.46 4.20 -53.32
C SER A 634 3.08 4.44 -52.74
N ARG A 635 2.21 5.05 -53.55
CA ARG A 635 0.79 5.22 -53.20
C ARG A 635 0.18 3.84 -52.97
N THR A 636 -0.79 3.74 -52.07
CA THR A 636 -1.50 2.52 -51.60
C THR A 636 -0.79 1.69 -50.53
N ASP A 637 0.50 1.91 -50.26
CA ASP A 637 1.19 1.21 -49.17
C ASP A 637 0.61 1.59 -47.79
N SER A 638 0.16 2.84 -47.63
CA SER A 638 -0.57 3.32 -46.46
C SER A 638 -1.67 4.30 -46.84
N VAL A 639 -2.92 3.85 -46.75
CA VAL A 639 -4.11 4.69 -47.04
C VAL A 639 -4.19 5.91 -46.13
N ASP A 640 -3.80 5.78 -44.86
CA ASP A 640 -3.82 6.89 -43.90
C ASP A 640 -2.83 8.00 -44.28
N VAL A 641 -1.62 7.62 -44.70
CA VAL A 641 -0.61 8.56 -45.18
C VAL A 641 -1.08 9.22 -46.48
N ASP A 642 -1.59 8.43 -47.42
CA ASP A 642 -2.10 8.95 -48.70
C ASP A 642 -3.20 9.99 -48.49
N ASN A 643 -4.17 9.69 -47.62
CA ASN A 643 -5.25 10.62 -47.28
C ASN A 643 -4.74 11.91 -46.61
N ALA A 644 -3.71 11.80 -45.76
CA ALA A 644 -3.10 12.95 -45.10
C ALA A 644 -2.35 13.83 -46.10
N LEU A 645 -1.62 13.23 -47.05
CA LEU A 645 -0.92 13.93 -48.12
C LEU A 645 -1.91 14.64 -49.06
N ASP A 646 -2.98 13.95 -49.47
CA ASP A 646 -4.05 14.52 -50.30
C ASP A 646 -4.72 15.72 -49.59
N ALA A 647 -5.04 15.58 -48.29
CA ALA A 647 -5.65 16.64 -47.49
C ALA A 647 -4.74 17.87 -47.29
N LEU A 648 -3.42 17.66 -47.28
CA LEU A 648 -2.42 18.72 -47.15
C LEU A 648 -1.98 19.29 -48.51
N GLY A 649 -2.47 18.73 -49.63
CA GLY A 649 -2.12 19.15 -50.98
C GLY A 649 -0.66 18.89 -51.35
N TYR A 650 -0.08 17.78 -50.86
CA TYR A 650 1.30 17.41 -51.17
C TYR A 650 1.39 16.75 -52.56
N GLU A 651 2.17 17.34 -53.46
CA GLU A 651 2.41 16.79 -54.79
C GLU A 651 3.54 15.76 -54.75
N THR A 652 3.25 14.52 -55.17
CA THR A 652 4.23 13.43 -55.24
C THR A 652 4.65 13.17 -56.67
N ASP A 653 5.93 12.90 -56.90
CA ASP A 653 6.49 12.46 -58.18
C ASP A 653 7.08 11.03 -58.09
N ALA A 654 7.66 10.55 -59.20
CA ALA A 654 8.24 9.19 -59.26
C ALA A 654 9.56 9.02 -58.48
N GLN A 655 10.18 10.11 -58.02
CA GLN A 655 11.41 10.09 -57.23
C GLN A 655 11.16 10.33 -55.74
N THR A 656 9.96 10.77 -55.37
CA THR A 656 9.55 11.05 -54.00
C THR A 656 9.84 9.84 -53.11
N THR A 657 10.48 10.10 -51.97
CA THR A 657 10.93 9.09 -51.03
C THR A 657 10.06 9.06 -49.78
N TRP A 658 10.06 7.94 -49.06
CA TRP A 658 9.36 7.87 -47.78
C TRP A 658 9.93 8.85 -46.75
N TRP A 659 11.24 9.13 -46.76
CA TRP A 659 11.84 10.10 -45.84
C TRP A 659 11.37 11.55 -46.10
N GLU A 660 11.18 11.94 -47.36
CA GLU A 660 10.59 13.25 -47.71
C GLU A 660 9.15 13.37 -47.19
N VAL A 661 8.35 12.31 -47.35
CA VAL A 661 6.98 12.24 -46.81
C VAL A 661 6.97 12.36 -45.29
N VAL A 662 7.86 11.64 -44.59
CA VAL A 662 8.01 11.70 -43.13
C VAL A 662 8.32 13.12 -42.67
N LYS A 663 9.30 13.77 -43.30
CA LYS A 663 9.70 15.14 -42.94
C LYS A 663 8.58 16.14 -43.18
N PHE A 664 7.89 16.05 -44.33
CA PHE A 664 6.77 16.92 -44.63
C PHE A 664 5.63 16.79 -43.61
N LEU A 665 5.24 15.55 -43.27
CA LEU A 665 4.17 15.32 -42.28
C LEU A 665 4.59 15.78 -40.88
N PHE A 666 5.85 15.55 -40.50
CA PHE A 666 6.39 16.04 -39.23
C PHE A 666 6.33 17.56 -39.13
N ASP A 667 6.77 18.29 -40.16
CA ASP A 667 6.76 19.76 -40.22
C ASP A 667 5.33 20.35 -40.25
N LYS A 668 4.31 19.52 -40.48
CA LYS A 668 2.88 19.87 -40.41
C LYS A 668 2.20 19.41 -39.12
N ASP A 669 2.97 19.03 -38.10
CA ASP A 669 2.49 18.50 -36.80
C ASP A 669 1.64 17.21 -36.93
N LYS A 670 1.75 16.50 -38.07
CA LYS A 670 1.09 15.21 -38.35
C LYS A 670 1.95 14.05 -37.89
N HIS A 671 2.31 14.04 -36.60
CA HIS A 671 3.27 13.08 -36.04
C HIS A 671 2.82 11.61 -36.15
N HIS A 672 1.52 11.34 -36.07
CA HIS A 672 0.98 9.99 -36.19
C HIS A 672 1.17 9.48 -37.62
N GLU A 673 0.74 10.27 -38.61
CA GLU A 673 0.87 9.95 -40.03
C GLU A 673 2.35 9.88 -40.45
N ALA A 674 3.21 10.75 -39.92
CA ALA A 674 4.66 10.69 -40.12
C ALA A 674 5.26 9.37 -39.57
N THR A 675 4.78 8.89 -38.42
CA THR A 675 5.20 7.60 -37.85
C THR A 675 4.77 6.42 -38.72
N LEU A 676 3.56 6.48 -39.31
CA LEU A 676 3.09 5.46 -40.26
C LEU A 676 3.94 5.44 -41.52
N ALA A 677 4.30 6.61 -42.07
CA ALA A 677 5.16 6.73 -43.25
C ALA A 677 6.57 6.16 -42.99
N GLN A 678 7.16 6.43 -41.83
CA GLN A 678 8.54 6.02 -41.52
C GLN A 678 8.74 4.50 -41.53
N ARG A 679 7.71 3.71 -41.26
CA ARG A 679 7.75 2.23 -41.30
C ARG A 679 8.18 1.67 -42.65
N PHE A 680 7.92 2.43 -43.72
CA PHE A 680 8.31 2.07 -45.09
C PHE A 680 9.66 2.65 -45.50
N ALA A 681 10.19 3.62 -44.74
CA ALA A 681 11.50 4.22 -44.97
C ALA A 681 12.66 3.35 -44.41
N VAL A 682 12.42 2.65 -43.31
CA VAL A 682 13.43 1.88 -42.58
C VAL A 682 13.69 0.48 -43.18
N PRO A 683 14.84 -0.17 -42.86
CA PRO A 683 15.12 -1.54 -43.27
C PRO A 683 14.12 -2.56 -42.69
N VAL A 684 14.05 -3.74 -43.29
CA VAL A 684 13.35 -4.93 -42.75
C VAL A 684 14.30 -6.13 -42.66
N MET A 685 13.92 -7.18 -41.94
CA MET A 685 14.78 -8.36 -41.72
C MET A 685 15.33 -8.98 -43.02
N ALA A 686 14.52 -9.02 -44.08
CA ALA A 686 14.90 -9.56 -45.38
C ALA A 686 16.05 -8.77 -46.04
N ASP A 687 16.17 -7.47 -45.75
CA ASP A 687 17.22 -6.61 -46.31
C ASP A 687 18.62 -7.09 -45.87
N LEU A 688 18.76 -7.68 -44.68
CA LEU A 688 20.05 -8.14 -44.14
C LEU A 688 20.76 -9.15 -45.03
N VAL A 689 20.02 -9.96 -45.81
CA VAL A 689 20.59 -10.92 -46.76
C VAL A 689 21.36 -10.22 -47.88
N SER A 690 20.79 -9.11 -48.37
CA SER A 690 21.45 -8.29 -49.39
C SER A 690 22.60 -7.46 -48.80
N MET A 691 22.41 -6.93 -47.59
CA MET A 691 23.43 -6.13 -46.90
C MET A 691 24.67 -6.95 -46.53
N SER A 692 24.50 -8.23 -46.18
CA SER A 692 25.64 -9.11 -45.90
C SER A 692 26.50 -9.44 -47.12
N ASN A 693 26.03 -9.17 -48.34
CA ASN A 693 26.79 -9.33 -49.58
C ASN A 693 27.59 -8.09 -49.98
N ARG A 694 27.33 -6.93 -49.37
CA ARG A 694 28.09 -5.72 -49.67
C ARG A 694 29.54 -5.90 -49.26
N GLU A 695 30.45 -5.38 -50.07
CA GLU A 695 31.89 -5.60 -49.91
C GLU A 695 32.40 -5.09 -48.55
N THR A 696 31.84 -3.99 -48.06
CA THR A 696 32.09 -3.41 -46.73
C THR A 696 31.80 -4.37 -45.57
N VAL A 697 30.75 -5.18 -45.70
CA VAL A 697 30.33 -6.15 -44.67
C VAL A 697 30.98 -7.51 -44.89
N LYS A 698 31.14 -7.95 -46.14
CA LYS A 698 31.57 -9.30 -46.50
C LYS A 698 33.07 -9.53 -46.30
N GLU A 699 33.90 -8.53 -46.61
CA GLU A 699 35.36 -8.71 -46.66
C GLU A 699 35.98 -9.18 -45.32
N PRO A 700 35.59 -8.65 -44.14
CA PRO A 700 36.12 -9.11 -42.85
C PRO A 700 35.80 -10.57 -42.50
N PHE A 701 34.75 -11.15 -43.10
CA PHE A 701 34.29 -12.52 -42.82
C PHE A 701 34.55 -13.50 -43.97
N ARG A 702 35.25 -13.06 -45.02
CA ARG A 702 35.42 -13.82 -46.27
C ARG A 702 36.09 -15.17 -46.08
N GLU A 703 37.08 -15.24 -45.19
CA GLU A 703 37.82 -16.47 -44.87
C GLU A 703 37.19 -17.28 -43.74
N MET A 704 36.26 -16.69 -42.98
CA MET A 704 35.61 -17.35 -41.85
C MET A 704 34.68 -18.48 -42.33
N ARG A 705 34.74 -19.63 -41.66
CA ARG A 705 33.95 -20.83 -41.98
C ARG A 705 33.24 -21.34 -40.73
N VAL A 706 32.07 -21.94 -40.92
CA VAL A 706 31.33 -22.61 -39.85
C VAL A 706 31.92 -24.00 -39.64
N GLU A 707 32.37 -24.31 -38.43
CA GLU A 707 33.07 -25.58 -38.11
C GLU A 707 32.27 -26.83 -38.50
N SER A 708 30.94 -26.82 -38.29
CA SER A 708 30.10 -28.00 -38.52
C SER A 708 29.73 -28.25 -39.98
N THR A 709 29.62 -27.21 -40.80
CA THR A 709 29.14 -27.32 -42.21
C THR A 709 30.20 -26.99 -43.25
N SER A 710 31.35 -26.45 -42.83
CA SER A 710 32.42 -25.92 -43.71
C SER A 710 31.98 -24.83 -44.70
N GLU A 711 30.74 -24.33 -44.60
CA GLU A 711 30.24 -23.22 -45.41
C GLU A 711 30.82 -21.88 -44.88
N SER A 712 30.82 -20.84 -45.73
CA SER A 712 31.18 -19.48 -45.28
C SER A 712 30.16 -18.96 -44.27
N VAL A 713 30.62 -18.29 -43.21
CA VAL A 713 29.75 -17.67 -42.20
C VAL A 713 28.72 -16.73 -42.83
N VAL A 714 29.06 -16.05 -43.93
CA VAL A 714 28.13 -15.19 -44.67
C VAL A 714 27.00 -16.00 -45.32
N VAL A 715 27.32 -17.14 -45.92
CA VAL A 715 26.33 -18.04 -46.55
C VAL A 715 25.43 -18.66 -45.48
N ALA A 716 26.00 -19.10 -44.36
CA ALA A 716 25.24 -19.60 -43.22
C ALA A 716 24.27 -18.54 -42.68
N PHE A 717 24.75 -17.31 -42.48
CA PHE A 717 23.93 -16.18 -42.03
C PHE A 717 22.76 -15.90 -42.98
N GLN A 718 23.01 -15.83 -44.28
CA GLN A 718 21.97 -15.59 -45.29
C GLN A 718 20.90 -16.68 -45.28
N ARG A 719 21.34 -17.95 -45.21
CA ARG A 719 20.43 -19.10 -45.11
C ARG A 719 19.57 -19.02 -43.86
N MET A 720 20.15 -18.67 -42.71
CA MET A 720 19.44 -18.57 -41.43
C MET A 720 18.49 -17.38 -41.38
N VAL A 721 18.88 -16.19 -41.88
CA VAL A 721 17.99 -15.02 -41.97
C VAL A 721 16.83 -15.30 -42.93
N THR A 722 17.09 -15.97 -44.06
CA THR A 722 16.04 -16.36 -45.02
C THR A 722 15.06 -17.35 -44.38
N ALA A 723 15.57 -18.34 -43.64
CA ALA A 723 14.73 -19.27 -42.89
C ALA A 723 13.91 -18.53 -41.82
N ALA A 724 14.52 -17.61 -41.06
CA ALA A 724 13.83 -16.82 -40.05
C ALA A 724 12.72 -15.94 -40.64
N CYS A 725 12.91 -15.34 -41.83
CA CYS A 725 11.86 -14.58 -42.50
C CYS A 725 10.65 -15.45 -42.88
N ARG A 726 10.89 -16.72 -43.23
CA ARG A 726 9.83 -17.69 -43.54
C ARG A 726 9.15 -18.22 -42.27
N ASP A 727 9.94 -18.53 -41.24
CA ASP A 727 9.47 -19.15 -40.01
C ASP A 727 8.81 -18.11 -39.07
N PHE A 728 9.20 -16.83 -39.18
CA PHE A 728 8.68 -15.69 -38.42
C PHE A 728 8.20 -14.56 -39.35
N PRO A 729 7.12 -14.76 -40.14
CA PRO A 729 6.56 -13.71 -41.00
C PRO A 729 6.19 -12.43 -40.24
N ILE A 730 5.94 -12.53 -38.93
CA ILE A 730 5.67 -11.38 -38.07
C ILE A 730 6.84 -10.38 -38.03
N LEU A 731 8.09 -10.80 -38.26
CA LEU A 731 9.28 -9.93 -38.21
C LEU A 731 9.73 -9.41 -39.58
N ALA A 732 9.17 -9.97 -40.66
CA ALA A 732 9.75 -9.84 -42.01
C ALA A 732 9.17 -8.68 -42.84
N ARG A 733 8.15 -7.97 -42.33
CA ARG A 733 7.40 -6.93 -43.06
C ARG A 733 7.32 -5.64 -42.25
N PRO A 734 7.02 -4.49 -42.90
CA PRO A 734 6.70 -3.25 -42.19
C PRO A 734 5.59 -3.44 -41.16
N THR A 735 5.67 -2.70 -40.06
CA THR A 735 4.74 -2.78 -38.94
C THR A 735 3.30 -2.48 -39.38
N ARG A 736 2.36 -3.39 -39.11
CA ARG A 736 0.95 -3.30 -39.56
C ARG A 736 -0.01 -2.65 -38.57
N PHE A 737 0.34 -2.59 -37.29
CA PHE A 737 -0.47 -1.94 -36.25
C PHE A 737 0.36 -0.95 -35.43
N SER A 738 -0.27 0.06 -34.84
CA SER A 738 0.45 1.03 -33.99
C SER A 738 0.15 0.80 -32.53
N VAL A 739 1.22 0.80 -31.72
CA VAL A 739 1.15 0.85 -30.26
C VAL A 739 1.76 2.13 -29.70
N ALA A 740 2.19 3.06 -30.58
CA ALA A 740 2.92 4.25 -30.18
C ALA A 740 2.11 5.16 -29.24
N ASP A 741 0.80 5.26 -29.49
CA ASP A 741 -0.13 6.08 -28.69
C ASP A 741 -0.77 5.29 -27.53
N ALA A 742 -0.54 3.98 -27.46
CA ALA A 742 -1.04 3.14 -26.38
C ALA A 742 -0.30 3.43 -25.08
N ARG A 743 -1.05 3.65 -24.00
CA ARG A 743 -0.52 3.89 -22.66
C ARG A 743 -0.62 2.61 -21.82
N ILE A 744 -1.75 1.91 -21.93
CA ILE A 744 -2.00 0.68 -21.19
C ILE A 744 -2.21 -0.44 -22.20
N ILE A 745 -1.27 -1.38 -22.26
CA ILE A 745 -1.20 -2.38 -23.32
C ILE A 745 -1.01 -3.78 -22.74
N ALA A 746 -1.73 -4.74 -23.31
CA ALA A 746 -1.57 -6.17 -23.03
C ALA A 746 -1.39 -6.95 -24.33
N PHE A 747 -0.32 -7.73 -24.41
CA PHE A 747 -0.06 -8.67 -25.50
C PHE A 747 -0.29 -10.10 -25.00
N ASP A 748 -1.26 -10.78 -25.60
CA ASP A 748 -1.50 -12.20 -25.40
C ASP A 748 -0.67 -13.00 -26.40
N LEU A 749 0.25 -13.83 -25.89
CA LEU A 749 1.17 -14.65 -26.67
C LEU A 749 0.75 -16.12 -26.79
N GLU A 750 -0.43 -16.50 -26.28
CA GLU A 750 -0.89 -17.90 -26.27
C GLU A 750 -0.82 -18.56 -27.66
N ALA A 751 -1.20 -17.83 -28.72
CA ALA A 751 -1.22 -18.36 -30.08
C ALA A 751 0.18 -18.51 -30.72
N VAL A 752 1.23 -17.97 -30.10
CA VAL A 752 2.61 -17.99 -30.63
C VAL A 752 3.61 -18.69 -29.72
N THR A 753 3.22 -19.04 -28.50
CA THR A 753 4.05 -19.81 -27.57
C THR A 753 3.55 -21.26 -27.49
N SER A 754 4.41 -22.23 -27.82
CA SER A 754 4.10 -23.66 -27.67
C SER A 754 5.21 -24.38 -26.90
N ASN A 755 4.84 -25.45 -26.18
CA ASN A 755 5.72 -26.11 -25.19
C ASN A 755 6.51 -27.31 -25.75
N THR A 756 6.28 -27.73 -26.99
CA THR A 756 6.79 -29.01 -27.51
C THR A 756 7.77 -28.83 -28.66
N GLY A 757 9.04 -29.17 -28.41
CA GLY A 757 10.13 -29.21 -29.39
C GLY A 757 11.09 -28.02 -29.32
N ALA A 758 12.35 -28.21 -29.74
CA ALA A 758 13.39 -27.16 -29.72
C ALA A 758 13.00 -25.93 -30.57
N HIS A 759 12.39 -26.16 -31.73
CA HIS A 759 11.86 -25.11 -32.59
C HIS A 759 10.80 -24.23 -31.89
N ALA A 760 9.93 -24.84 -31.07
CA ALA A 760 8.88 -24.14 -30.32
C ALA A 760 9.44 -23.24 -29.20
N HIS A 761 10.53 -23.67 -28.55
CA HIS A 761 11.23 -22.85 -27.56
C HIS A 761 11.86 -21.62 -28.19
N ARG A 762 12.54 -21.78 -29.33
CA ARG A 762 13.12 -20.67 -30.09
C ARG A 762 12.05 -19.68 -30.56
N GLN A 763 10.95 -20.19 -31.12
CA GLN A 763 9.80 -19.36 -31.49
C GLN A 763 9.29 -18.55 -30.30
N SER A 764 9.09 -19.19 -29.15
CA SER A 764 8.63 -18.50 -27.94
C SER A 764 9.60 -17.40 -27.52
N ALA A 765 10.91 -17.67 -27.50
CA ALA A 765 11.95 -16.67 -27.18
C ALA A 765 11.89 -15.44 -28.10
N VAL A 766 11.78 -15.67 -29.41
CA VAL A 766 11.68 -14.60 -30.40
C VAL A 766 10.44 -13.74 -30.15
N MET A 767 9.30 -14.37 -29.87
CA MET A 767 8.03 -13.67 -29.63
C MET A 767 8.04 -12.87 -28.33
N TYR A 768 8.62 -13.41 -27.25
CA TYR A 768 8.79 -12.70 -25.99
C TYR A 768 9.73 -11.49 -26.15
N MET A 769 10.86 -11.65 -26.84
CA MET A 769 11.80 -10.56 -27.09
C MET A 769 11.19 -9.45 -27.97
N LEU A 770 10.53 -9.82 -29.06
CA LEU A 770 9.82 -8.88 -29.93
C LEU A 770 8.77 -8.10 -29.12
N THR A 771 7.89 -8.81 -28.43
CA THR A 771 6.81 -8.23 -27.64
C THR A 771 7.34 -7.26 -26.60
N ARG A 772 8.33 -7.68 -25.81
CA ARG A 772 8.96 -6.82 -24.79
C ARG A 772 9.54 -5.56 -25.42
N HIS A 773 10.19 -5.65 -26.58
CA HIS A 773 10.71 -4.47 -27.26
C HIS A 773 9.60 -3.54 -27.76
N THR A 774 8.60 -4.09 -28.46
CA THR A 774 7.48 -3.33 -29.01
C THR A 774 6.71 -2.55 -27.95
N ILE A 775 6.46 -3.14 -26.78
CA ILE A 775 5.67 -2.51 -25.72
C ILE A 775 6.50 -1.62 -24.76
N THR A 776 7.83 -1.62 -24.88
CA THR A 776 8.72 -0.85 -23.98
C THR A 776 9.71 0.06 -24.70
N SER A 777 9.66 0.19 -26.03
CA SER A 777 10.59 1.02 -26.81
C SER A 777 10.79 2.42 -26.20
N ASP A 778 9.70 3.07 -25.80
CA ASP A 778 9.70 4.41 -25.18
C ASP A 778 10.17 4.46 -23.73
N PHE A 779 10.26 3.31 -23.02
CA PHE A 779 10.53 3.28 -21.57
C PHE A 779 11.97 3.68 -21.25
N TRP A 780 12.89 3.33 -22.16
CA TRP A 780 14.34 3.31 -21.96
C TRP A 780 15.05 4.52 -22.57
N LEU A 781 14.33 5.38 -23.31
CA LEU A 781 14.89 6.56 -23.95
C LEU A 781 15.29 7.62 -22.91
N HIS A 782 16.56 8.02 -22.91
CA HIS A 782 17.09 9.09 -22.06
C HIS A 782 17.50 10.33 -22.87
N GLU A 783 17.61 11.47 -22.18
CA GLU A 783 18.02 12.74 -22.79
C GLU A 783 19.42 12.63 -23.41
N ASP A 784 20.36 12.01 -22.70
CA ASP A 784 21.74 11.77 -23.17
C ASP A 784 21.80 10.91 -24.44
N ASP A 785 20.77 10.10 -24.72
CA ASP A 785 20.73 9.29 -25.94
C ASP A 785 20.45 10.14 -27.17
N LEU A 786 19.70 11.24 -27.02
CA LEU A 786 19.38 12.18 -28.11
C LEU A 786 20.63 12.90 -28.63
N ASP A 787 21.68 13.03 -27.81
CA ASP A 787 22.94 13.67 -28.18
C ASP A 787 23.90 12.72 -28.92
N LYS A 788 23.61 11.41 -28.90
CA LYS A 788 24.46 10.38 -29.56
C LYS A 788 24.15 10.21 -31.04
N VAL A 789 23.07 10.82 -31.52
CA VAL A 789 22.62 10.71 -32.92
C VAL A 789 22.40 12.12 -33.47
N SER A 790 22.74 12.33 -34.74
CA SER A 790 22.47 13.61 -35.41
C SER A 790 20.97 13.74 -35.66
N ILE A 791 20.32 14.68 -34.97
CA ILE A 791 18.87 14.92 -35.06
C ILE A 791 18.60 16.42 -35.24
N PRO A 792 17.71 16.83 -36.17
CA PRO A 792 17.30 18.23 -36.32
C PRO A 792 16.72 18.84 -35.04
N ALA A 793 16.89 20.16 -34.84
CA ALA A 793 16.52 20.81 -33.58
C ALA A 793 15.01 20.72 -33.22
N ASN A 794 14.12 20.81 -34.22
CA ASN A 794 12.67 20.63 -34.04
C ASN A 794 12.32 19.20 -33.60
N VAL A 795 12.95 18.19 -34.22
CA VAL A 795 12.79 16.77 -33.86
C VAL A 795 13.36 16.50 -32.46
N ARG A 796 14.51 17.11 -32.11
CA ARG A 796 15.09 17.01 -30.76
C ARG A 796 14.14 17.58 -29.70
N ALA A 797 13.52 18.73 -29.97
CA ALA A 797 12.54 19.33 -29.05
C ALA A 797 11.33 18.42 -28.82
N TYR A 798 10.80 17.82 -29.90
CA TYR A 798 9.71 16.84 -29.82
C TYR A 798 10.06 15.62 -28.95
N HIS A 799 11.23 15.00 -29.17
CA HIS A 799 11.65 13.85 -28.36
C HIS A 799 12.00 14.25 -26.93
N LEU A 800 12.55 15.43 -26.69
CA LEU A 800 12.86 15.92 -25.34
C LEU A 800 11.58 16.06 -24.50
N GLU A 801 10.48 16.53 -25.08
CA GLU A 801 9.18 16.55 -24.42
C GLU A 801 8.70 15.13 -24.07
N ARG A 802 8.79 14.18 -25.02
CA ARG A 802 8.45 12.77 -24.78
C ARG A 802 9.28 12.16 -23.66
N VAL A 803 10.59 12.37 -23.66
CA VAL A 803 11.54 11.87 -22.64
C VAL A 803 11.24 12.49 -21.28
N THR A 804 10.99 13.80 -21.22
CA THR A 804 10.67 14.51 -19.98
C THR A 804 9.40 13.96 -19.35
N ASN A 805 8.35 13.76 -20.16
CA ASN A 805 7.11 13.13 -19.73
C ASN A 805 7.38 11.69 -19.24
N ASN A 806 8.04 10.86 -20.04
CA ASN A 806 8.33 9.45 -19.71
C ASN A 806 9.23 9.28 -18.48
N LYS A 807 10.07 10.25 -18.13
CA LYS A 807 10.95 10.23 -16.94
C LYS A 807 10.17 10.43 -15.64
N GLN A 808 9.09 11.21 -15.69
CA GLN A 808 8.27 11.55 -14.51
C GLN A 808 7.04 10.65 -14.36
N MET A 809 6.66 9.92 -15.42
CA MET A 809 5.55 8.97 -15.42
C MET A 809 5.88 7.66 -14.71
N GLN A 810 4.88 7.08 -14.06
CA GLN A 810 4.98 5.72 -13.57
C GLN A 810 4.92 4.74 -14.74
N LYS A 811 5.87 3.79 -14.76
CA LYS A 811 5.96 2.74 -15.78
C LYS A 811 5.91 1.38 -15.11
N ARG A 812 5.11 0.46 -15.64
CA ARG A 812 4.99 -0.91 -15.14
C ARG A 812 5.12 -1.91 -16.28
N LEU A 813 5.95 -2.92 -16.09
CA LEU A 813 6.12 -4.07 -16.98
C LEU A 813 5.76 -5.34 -16.22
N ALA A 814 4.67 -6.00 -16.62
CA ALA A 814 4.15 -7.19 -15.96
C ALA A 814 4.27 -8.40 -16.89
N TYR A 815 4.80 -9.50 -16.35
CA TYR A 815 4.88 -10.79 -17.00
C TYR A 815 3.98 -11.78 -16.25
N ASP A 816 2.92 -12.27 -16.89
CA ASP A 816 2.14 -13.40 -16.38
C ASP A 816 2.67 -14.74 -16.90
N GLU A 817 2.38 -15.82 -16.19
CA GLU A 817 2.83 -17.18 -16.49
C GLU A 817 4.36 -17.27 -16.71
N TYR A 818 5.14 -16.59 -15.85
CA TYR A 818 6.59 -16.40 -16.04
C TYR A 818 7.38 -17.71 -16.19
N HIS A 819 6.94 -18.82 -15.59
CA HIS A 819 7.52 -20.16 -15.79
C HIS A 819 7.64 -20.59 -17.26
N ARG A 820 6.79 -20.07 -18.16
CA ARG A 820 6.86 -20.34 -19.60
C ARG A 820 8.18 -19.90 -20.24
N THR A 821 8.96 -19.09 -19.52
CA THR A 821 10.21 -18.53 -20.01
C THR A 821 11.45 -19.22 -19.42
N GLY A 822 11.30 -20.28 -18.61
CA GLY A 822 12.41 -20.92 -17.89
C GLY A 822 13.53 -21.46 -18.79
N ASN A 823 13.19 -21.94 -20.00
CA ASN A 823 14.18 -22.43 -20.97
C ASN A 823 14.71 -21.32 -21.91
N LEU A 824 14.39 -20.05 -21.65
CA LEU A 824 14.70 -18.92 -22.54
C LEU A 824 15.83 -18.08 -21.94
N ALA A 825 17.05 -18.64 -21.89
CA ALA A 825 18.19 -18.03 -21.19
C ALA A 825 18.47 -16.57 -21.58
N PHE A 826 18.45 -16.25 -22.88
CA PHE A 826 18.64 -14.87 -23.36
C PHE A 826 17.57 -13.90 -22.86
N PHE A 827 16.32 -14.34 -22.83
CA PHE A 827 15.20 -13.53 -22.35
C PHE A 827 15.25 -13.35 -20.82
N ARG A 828 15.57 -14.41 -20.07
CA ARG A 828 15.77 -14.33 -18.60
C ARG A 828 16.88 -13.35 -18.23
N LYS A 829 18.00 -13.39 -18.94
CA LYS A 829 19.11 -12.44 -18.75
C LYS A 829 18.71 -10.99 -19.03
N GLN A 830 17.86 -10.75 -20.04
CA GLN A 830 17.32 -9.41 -20.30
C GLN A 830 16.46 -8.92 -19.14
N ASN A 831 15.58 -9.76 -18.60
CA ASN A 831 14.73 -9.40 -17.45
C ASN A 831 15.55 -9.12 -16.19
N GLU A 832 16.64 -9.85 -15.97
CA GLU A 832 17.57 -9.56 -14.87
C GLU A 832 18.19 -8.16 -15.00
N ASN A 833 18.66 -7.80 -16.20
CA ASN A 833 19.19 -6.47 -16.48
C ASN A 833 18.14 -5.38 -16.27
N ASP A 834 16.91 -5.62 -16.75
CA ASP A 834 15.78 -4.74 -16.55
C ASP A 834 15.52 -4.56 -15.05
N ALA A 835 15.54 -5.63 -14.24
CA ALA A 835 15.31 -5.59 -12.80
C ALA A 835 16.35 -4.73 -12.07
N ARG A 836 17.60 -4.78 -12.50
CA ARG A 836 18.71 -3.97 -11.94
C ARG A 836 18.60 -2.48 -12.28
N VAL A 837 18.13 -2.16 -13.49
CA VAL A 837 18.10 -0.78 -14.00
C VAL A 837 16.76 -0.08 -13.78
N GLY A 838 15.66 -0.84 -13.68
CA GLY A 838 14.27 -0.34 -13.69
C GLY A 838 13.98 0.75 -12.67
N ARG A 839 14.53 0.64 -11.44
CA ARG A 839 14.35 1.68 -10.42
C ARG A 839 14.93 3.04 -10.84
N LYS A 840 16.08 3.05 -11.52
CA LYS A 840 16.73 4.29 -12.01
C LYS A 840 15.91 4.93 -13.12
N THR A 841 15.19 4.13 -13.89
CA THR A 841 14.45 4.56 -15.08
C THR A 841 12.97 4.75 -14.84
N GLY A 842 12.44 4.56 -13.63
CA GLY A 842 11.00 4.74 -13.38
C GLY A 842 10.14 3.50 -13.63
N VAL A 843 10.75 2.34 -13.90
CA VAL A 843 10.08 1.11 -14.34
C VAL A 843 9.95 0.10 -13.20
N GLN A 844 8.71 -0.16 -12.79
CA GLN A 844 8.34 -1.26 -11.91
C GLN A 844 8.19 -2.55 -12.73
N GLN A 845 8.74 -3.65 -12.22
CA GLN A 845 8.64 -4.97 -12.85
C GLN A 845 7.87 -5.94 -11.98
N VAL A 846 7.01 -6.73 -12.62
CA VAL A 846 6.19 -7.71 -11.94
C VAL A 846 6.31 -9.04 -12.65
N TYR A 847 6.62 -10.07 -11.88
CA TYR A 847 6.74 -11.44 -12.36
C TYR A 847 5.70 -12.29 -11.62
N ALA A 848 4.77 -12.90 -12.35
CA ALA A 848 3.72 -13.73 -11.79
C ALA A 848 3.86 -15.19 -12.28
N SER A 849 3.89 -16.15 -11.36
CA SER A 849 4.02 -17.58 -11.67
C SER A 849 3.36 -18.45 -10.61
N GLN A 850 3.38 -19.77 -10.84
CA GLN A 850 2.72 -20.75 -9.99
C GLN A 850 3.58 -21.16 -8.80
N LEU A 851 4.89 -21.31 -9.01
CA LEU A 851 5.86 -21.76 -8.01
C LEU A 851 6.94 -20.71 -7.80
N ILE A 852 7.52 -20.68 -6.59
CA ILE A 852 8.66 -19.80 -6.30
C ILE A 852 9.91 -20.19 -7.10
N ASP A 853 10.07 -21.47 -7.43
CA ASP A 853 11.23 -21.98 -8.16
C ASP A 853 11.17 -21.63 -9.66
N ASP A 854 10.04 -21.09 -10.14
CA ASP A 854 9.90 -20.59 -11.52
C ASP A 854 10.68 -19.28 -11.78
N PHE A 855 11.07 -18.61 -10.70
CA PHE A 855 11.80 -17.34 -10.73
C PHE A 855 13.29 -17.58 -10.52
N ASP A 856 14.13 -16.94 -11.34
CA ASP A 856 15.58 -17.04 -11.21
C ASP A 856 16.04 -16.49 -9.86
N ARG A 857 17.09 -17.06 -9.29
CA ARG A 857 17.60 -16.68 -7.96
C ARG A 857 17.94 -15.19 -7.89
N GLU A 858 18.55 -14.65 -8.93
CA GLU A 858 18.91 -13.23 -9.05
C GLU A 858 17.66 -12.34 -9.01
N VAL A 859 16.58 -12.74 -9.68
CA VAL A 859 15.30 -12.01 -9.66
C VAL A 859 14.67 -12.06 -8.25
N GLN A 860 14.73 -13.22 -7.58
CA GLN A 860 14.26 -13.35 -6.19
C GLN A 860 15.08 -12.50 -5.21
N GLU A 861 16.40 -12.41 -5.39
CA GLU A 861 17.29 -11.59 -4.57
C GLU A 861 17.00 -10.09 -4.76
N LEU A 862 16.75 -9.67 -6.01
CA LEU A 862 16.37 -8.30 -6.37
C LEU A 862 14.93 -7.94 -5.99
N ALA A 863 14.05 -8.93 -5.81
CA ALA A 863 12.65 -8.72 -5.46
C ALA A 863 12.49 -8.09 -4.07
N ASN A 864 11.65 -7.05 -4.03
CA ASN A 864 11.33 -6.32 -2.80
C ASN A 864 9.98 -6.70 -2.25
N ASN A 865 9.02 -7.04 -3.10
CA ASN A 865 7.68 -7.41 -2.68
C ASN A 865 7.37 -8.82 -3.19
N PHE A 866 6.94 -9.69 -2.28
CA PHE A 866 6.45 -11.02 -2.58
C PHE A 866 4.98 -11.10 -2.16
N PHE A 867 4.14 -11.62 -3.04
CA PHE A 867 2.72 -11.82 -2.82
C PHE A 867 2.40 -13.30 -3.01
N PHE A 868 2.30 -14.04 -1.90
CA PHE A 868 1.96 -15.46 -1.90
C PHE A 868 0.44 -15.62 -1.83
N CYS A 869 -0.19 -15.94 -2.95
CA CYS A 869 -1.63 -16.23 -3.05
C CYS A 869 -1.95 -17.70 -2.76
N ASN A 870 -0.99 -18.59 -3.03
CA ASN A 870 -1.05 -20.02 -2.70
C ASN A 870 0.38 -20.59 -2.75
N VAL A 871 0.69 -21.55 -1.87
CA VAL A 871 1.92 -22.35 -1.92
C VAL A 871 1.52 -23.83 -1.87
N PRO A 872 1.78 -24.62 -2.92
CA PRO A 872 1.00 -25.85 -3.15
C PRO A 872 1.46 -27.09 -2.37
N SER A 873 2.67 -27.09 -1.81
CA SER A 873 3.21 -28.27 -1.13
C SER A 873 3.91 -27.92 0.17
N GLU A 874 3.88 -28.85 1.14
CA GLU A 874 4.65 -28.71 2.39
C GLU A 874 6.15 -28.55 2.14
N GLY A 875 6.70 -29.22 1.11
CA GLY A 875 8.09 -29.07 0.72
C GLY A 875 8.41 -27.63 0.29
N ALA A 876 7.57 -27.04 -0.56
CA ALA A 876 7.74 -25.65 -0.99
C ALA A 876 7.57 -24.67 0.18
N ILE A 877 6.60 -24.89 1.08
CA ILE A 877 6.42 -24.06 2.28
C ILE A 877 7.68 -24.11 3.15
N ARG A 878 8.27 -25.29 3.37
CA ARG A 878 9.52 -25.43 4.14
C ARG A 878 10.69 -24.71 3.48
N SER A 879 10.90 -24.93 2.18
CA SER A 879 11.99 -24.29 1.44
C SER A 879 11.89 -22.76 1.43
N ILE A 880 10.70 -22.22 1.14
CA ILE A 880 10.45 -20.77 1.22
C ILE A 880 10.70 -20.26 2.64
N SER A 881 10.28 -21.03 3.65
CA SER A 881 10.46 -20.61 5.04
C SER A 881 11.92 -20.59 5.48
N GLU A 882 12.72 -21.52 5.01
CA GLU A 882 14.18 -21.54 5.23
C GLU A 882 14.85 -20.37 4.49
N ASN A 883 14.48 -20.13 3.23
CA ASN A 883 15.07 -19.07 2.41
C ASN A 883 14.75 -17.66 2.92
N PHE A 884 13.53 -17.44 3.44
CA PHE A 884 13.05 -16.13 3.87
C PHE A 884 12.92 -15.98 5.40
N ASN A 885 13.36 -16.97 6.18
CA ASN A 885 13.24 -17.01 7.64
C ASN A 885 11.79 -16.85 8.15
N PHE A 886 10.84 -17.54 7.52
CA PHE A 886 9.45 -17.51 7.97
C PHE A 886 9.24 -18.36 9.22
N SER A 887 8.49 -17.78 10.15
CA SER A 887 8.16 -18.43 11.41
C SER A 887 7.14 -19.56 11.22
N PRO A 888 7.02 -20.49 12.19
CA PRO A 888 5.99 -21.54 12.15
C PRO A 888 4.57 -20.97 12.01
N THR A 889 4.32 -19.78 12.55
CA THR A 889 3.03 -19.09 12.40
C THR A 889 2.77 -18.72 10.95
N ILE A 890 3.75 -18.12 10.26
CA ILE A 890 3.63 -17.78 8.83
C ILE A 890 3.42 -19.05 8.00
N GLN A 891 4.15 -20.14 8.30
CA GLN A 891 3.95 -21.43 7.63
C GLN A 891 2.50 -21.92 7.76
N SER A 892 1.92 -21.81 8.95
CA SER A 892 0.51 -22.19 9.17
C SER A 892 -0.45 -21.33 8.37
N VAL A 893 -0.17 -20.03 8.20
CA VAL A 893 -0.99 -19.14 7.37
C VAL A 893 -0.85 -19.51 5.89
N LEU A 894 0.36 -19.79 5.40
CA LEU A 894 0.61 -20.20 4.02
C LEU A 894 -0.16 -21.49 3.65
N ARG A 895 -0.25 -22.46 4.56
CA ARG A 895 -1.08 -23.68 4.39
C ARG A 895 -2.57 -23.39 4.19
N GLY A 896 -3.06 -22.29 4.77
CA GLY A 896 -4.47 -21.90 4.70
C GLY A 896 -4.85 -21.14 3.43
N LEU A 897 -3.91 -20.87 2.52
CA LEU A 897 -4.13 -20.10 1.30
C LEU A 897 -4.71 -20.96 0.18
N ASN A 898 -6.03 -21.13 0.20
CA ASN A 898 -6.79 -21.93 -0.78
C ASN A 898 -7.55 -21.10 -1.82
N GLY A 899 -7.22 -19.81 -1.96
CA GLY A 899 -7.90 -18.88 -2.87
C GLY A 899 -9.06 -18.10 -2.23
N PRO A 900 -9.90 -17.45 -3.05
CA PRO A 900 -10.93 -16.53 -2.59
C PRO A 900 -11.95 -17.12 -1.60
N ILE A 901 -12.26 -16.36 -0.54
CA ILE A 901 -13.25 -16.72 0.47
C ILE A 901 -14.52 -15.89 0.26
N ALA A 902 -15.66 -16.57 0.14
CA ALA A 902 -16.97 -15.92 -0.08
C ALA A 902 -17.24 -14.83 0.98
N GLY A 903 -17.65 -13.65 0.51
CA GLY A 903 -17.88 -12.48 1.35
C GLY A 903 -16.63 -11.82 1.96
N GLN A 904 -15.45 -12.44 1.92
CA GLN A 904 -14.21 -11.88 2.49
C GLN A 904 -13.21 -11.41 1.42
N GLY A 905 -13.17 -12.01 0.23
CA GLY A 905 -12.19 -11.70 -0.80
C GLY A 905 -11.00 -12.69 -0.80
N ALA A 906 -9.95 -12.36 -1.55
CA ALA A 906 -8.82 -13.26 -1.77
C ALA A 906 -7.71 -13.07 -0.72
N PRO A 907 -7.45 -14.06 0.15
CA PRO A 907 -6.37 -14.00 1.12
C PRO A 907 -5.00 -14.20 0.45
N PHE A 908 -3.98 -13.50 0.93
CA PHE A 908 -2.58 -13.70 0.54
C PHE A 908 -1.63 -13.30 1.67
N VAL A 909 -0.39 -13.78 1.61
CA VAL A 909 0.70 -13.30 2.47
C VAL A 909 1.58 -12.36 1.66
N ALA A 910 1.74 -11.13 2.15
CA ALA A 910 2.66 -10.15 1.59
C ALA A 910 3.95 -10.11 2.40
N MET A 911 5.10 -10.27 1.75
CA MET A 911 6.42 -9.98 2.32
C MET A 911 7.05 -8.80 1.58
N MET A 912 7.37 -7.71 2.29
CA MET A 912 7.91 -6.49 1.70
C MET A 912 9.20 -6.06 2.38
N LYS A 913 10.28 -5.94 1.60
CA LYS A 913 11.61 -5.45 2.00
C LYS A 913 11.66 -3.92 1.84
N LEU A 914 11.40 -3.19 2.92
CA LEU A 914 11.36 -1.72 2.94
C LEU A 914 12.60 -1.15 3.63
N LYS A 915 12.82 0.17 3.47
CA LYS A 915 13.91 0.89 4.17
C LYS A 915 13.83 0.79 5.70
N THR A 916 12.62 0.62 6.23
CA THR A 916 12.35 0.54 7.67
C THR A 916 12.54 -0.86 8.24
N GLY A 917 12.46 -1.89 7.40
CA GLY A 917 12.54 -3.31 7.78
C GLY A 917 11.75 -4.21 6.83
N ILE A 918 11.70 -5.51 7.14
CA ILE A 918 10.88 -6.49 6.42
C ILE A 918 9.51 -6.56 7.08
N TYR A 919 8.45 -6.49 6.27
CA TYR A 919 7.06 -6.63 6.71
C TYR A 919 6.48 -7.90 6.12
N THR A 920 5.91 -8.78 6.95
CA THR A 920 5.24 -10.00 6.51
C THR A 920 3.82 -10.02 7.07
N GLN A 921 2.81 -9.81 6.24
CA GLN A 921 1.43 -9.59 6.66
C GLN A 921 0.45 -10.52 5.95
N TYR A 922 -0.60 -10.94 6.66
CA TYR A 922 -1.71 -11.70 6.10
C TYR A 922 -2.85 -10.76 5.75
N LEU A 923 -3.10 -10.62 4.44
CA LEU A 923 -3.94 -9.58 3.88
C LEU A 923 -5.00 -10.16 2.95
N PHE A 924 -6.03 -9.38 2.70
CA PHE A 924 -7.13 -9.69 1.78
C PHE A 924 -7.17 -8.66 0.67
N ASN A 925 -7.23 -9.15 -0.57
CA ASN A 925 -7.65 -8.37 -1.73
C ASN A 925 -9.17 -8.50 -1.83
N ASP A 926 -9.86 -7.47 -1.33
CA ASP A 926 -11.31 -7.49 -1.18
C ASP A 926 -11.97 -6.59 -2.22
N ILE A 927 -12.13 -7.12 -3.44
CA ILE A 927 -12.84 -6.44 -4.53
C ILE A 927 -14.36 -6.70 -4.45
N GLY A 928 -15.16 -5.75 -4.90
CA GLY A 928 -16.61 -5.90 -4.96
C GLY A 928 -17.08 -6.64 -6.21
N PRO A 929 -18.36 -7.03 -6.30
CA PRO A 929 -18.88 -7.80 -7.43
C PRO A 929 -18.80 -7.05 -8.77
N ILE A 930 -18.97 -5.72 -8.84
CA ILE A 930 -18.78 -4.93 -10.08
C ILE A 930 -17.33 -5.05 -10.53
N GLU A 931 -16.38 -4.85 -9.62
CA GLU A 931 -14.95 -4.98 -9.93
C GLU A 931 -14.55 -6.43 -10.27
N SER A 932 -15.10 -7.42 -9.57
CA SER A 932 -14.91 -8.85 -9.87
C SER A 932 -15.40 -9.19 -11.28
N TRP A 933 -16.60 -8.75 -11.66
CA TRP A 933 -17.12 -8.93 -13.01
C TRP A 933 -16.27 -8.20 -14.04
N ALA A 934 -15.69 -7.05 -13.72
CA ALA A 934 -14.79 -6.34 -14.64
C ALA A 934 -13.44 -7.07 -14.84
N LEU A 935 -12.91 -7.67 -13.77
CA LEU A 935 -11.59 -8.30 -13.77
C LEU A 935 -11.61 -9.82 -13.95
N SER A 936 -12.79 -10.44 -14.03
CA SER A 936 -12.94 -11.90 -14.18
C SER A 936 -12.25 -12.40 -15.45
N THR A 937 -11.53 -13.52 -15.28
CA THR A 937 -10.81 -14.26 -16.33
C THR A 937 -11.46 -15.62 -16.61
N THR A 938 -12.50 -15.99 -15.87
CA THR A 938 -13.24 -17.23 -16.10
C THR A 938 -13.96 -17.17 -17.44
N GLN A 939 -13.86 -18.22 -18.26
CA GLN A 939 -14.46 -18.27 -19.59
C GLN A 939 -15.99 -18.06 -19.56
N GLY A 940 -16.69 -18.79 -18.68
CA GLY A 940 -18.15 -18.68 -18.55
C GLY A 940 -18.62 -17.28 -18.14
N ASP A 941 -17.93 -16.68 -17.15
CA ASP A 941 -18.20 -15.30 -16.72
C ASP A 941 -17.92 -14.31 -17.85
N THR A 942 -16.80 -14.48 -18.57
CA THR A 942 -16.42 -13.58 -19.67
C THR A 942 -17.44 -13.63 -20.81
N ALA A 943 -17.91 -14.82 -21.20
CA ALA A 943 -18.92 -14.99 -22.23
C ALA A 943 -20.27 -14.37 -21.81
N LEU A 944 -20.72 -14.64 -20.58
CA LEU A 944 -21.94 -14.05 -20.05
C LEU A 944 -21.85 -12.52 -19.98
N ARG A 945 -20.72 -12.00 -19.50
CA ARG A 945 -20.47 -10.55 -19.41
C ARG A 945 -20.55 -9.87 -20.78
N SER A 946 -19.96 -10.46 -21.80
CA SER A 946 -19.98 -9.92 -23.17
C SER A 946 -21.41 -9.77 -23.69
N LEU A 947 -22.26 -10.80 -23.51
CA LEU A 947 -23.67 -10.75 -23.93
C LEU A 947 -24.46 -9.66 -23.18
N ILE A 948 -24.24 -9.53 -21.88
CA ILE A 948 -24.91 -8.51 -21.06
C ILE A 948 -24.41 -7.10 -21.40
N TYR A 949 -23.12 -6.94 -21.70
CA TYR A 949 -22.55 -5.66 -22.13
C TYR A 949 -23.12 -5.21 -23.48
N GLU A 950 -23.35 -6.13 -24.41
CA GLU A 950 -23.99 -5.83 -25.68
C GLU A 950 -25.44 -5.35 -25.49
N ALA A 951 -26.16 -5.95 -24.54
CA ALA A 951 -27.57 -5.61 -24.28
C ALA A 951 -27.79 -4.29 -23.52
N PHE A 952 -26.92 -3.94 -22.56
CA PHE A 952 -27.13 -2.80 -21.65
C PHE A 952 -25.99 -1.77 -21.65
N GLY A 953 -24.89 -2.04 -22.35
CA GLY A 953 -23.64 -1.29 -22.24
C GLY A 953 -22.78 -1.75 -21.04
N PRO A 954 -21.46 -1.51 -21.05
CA PRO A 954 -20.53 -2.07 -20.05
C PRO A 954 -20.85 -1.71 -18.60
N LYS A 955 -21.05 -0.42 -18.32
CA LYS A 955 -21.29 0.09 -16.95
C LYS A 955 -22.60 -0.45 -16.35
N MET A 956 -23.70 -0.38 -17.10
CA MET A 956 -24.97 -0.92 -16.65
C MET A 956 -24.94 -2.44 -16.58
N GLY A 957 -24.31 -3.09 -17.56
CA GLY A 957 -24.15 -4.54 -17.60
C GLY A 957 -23.44 -5.10 -16.36
N ARG A 958 -22.36 -4.44 -15.89
CA ARG A 958 -21.72 -4.81 -14.61
C ARG A 958 -22.66 -4.67 -13.42
N ARG A 959 -23.45 -3.59 -13.35
CA ARG A 959 -24.43 -3.38 -12.26
C ARG A 959 -25.52 -4.46 -12.26
N VAL A 960 -26.01 -4.83 -13.44
CA VAL A 960 -26.99 -5.93 -13.61
C VAL A 960 -26.39 -7.25 -13.14
N LEU A 961 -25.19 -7.58 -13.60
CA LEU A 961 -24.48 -8.80 -13.20
C LEU A 961 -24.17 -8.84 -11.70
N ALA A 962 -23.70 -7.73 -11.12
CA ALA A 962 -23.41 -7.63 -9.70
C ALA A 962 -24.69 -7.77 -8.84
N LYS A 963 -25.82 -7.22 -9.29
CA LYS A 963 -27.12 -7.38 -8.63
C LYS A 963 -27.61 -8.83 -8.69
N ARG A 964 -27.46 -9.49 -9.84
CA ARG A 964 -27.87 -10.89 -10.04
C ARG A 964 -26.95 -11.88 -9.31
N PHE A 965 -25.66 -11.58 -9.30
CA PHE A 965 -24.60 -12.41 -8.73
C PHE A 965 -23.75 -11.59 -7.73
N PRO A 966 -24.22 -11.41 -6.48
CA PRO A 966 -23.52 -10.63 -5.47
C PRO A 966 -22.13 -11.16 -5.08
N GLN A 967 -21.85 -12.43 -5.38
CA GLN A 967 -20.53 -13.05 -5.18
C GLN A 967 -19.53 -12.72 -6.31
N GLY A 968 -19.97 -12.06 -7.39
CA GLY A 968 -19.10 -11.59 -8.46
C GLY A 968 -18.73 -12.64 -9.52
N THR A 969 -19.47 -13.76 -9.58
CA THR A 969 -19.30 -14.83 -10.59
C THR A 969 -20.62 -15.60 -10.80
N ALA A 970 -20.81 -16.17 -11.99
CA ALA A 970 -21.93 -17.07 -12.32
C ALA A 970 -21.49 -18.55 -12.37
N SER A 971 -20.23 -18.86 -12.05
CA SER A 971 -19.65 -20.20 -12.22
C SER A 971 -20.46 -21.32 -11.56
N GLU A 972 -20.94 -21.11 -10.33
CA GLU A 972 -21.75 -22.10 -9.61
C GLU A 972 -23.08 -22.40 -10.33
N LEU A 973 -23.78 -21.37 -10.82
CA LEU A 973 -25.03 -21.55 -11.56
C LEU A 973 -24.79 -22.28 -12.88
N ILE A 974 -23.70 -21.96 -13.57
CA ILE A 974 -23.33 -22.59 -14.84
C ILE A 974 -23.05 -24.09 -14.61
N GLU A 975 -22.28 -24.45 -13.58
CA GLU A 975 -22.01 -25.85 -13.28
C GLU A 975 -23.27 -26.62 -12.85
N VAL A 976 -24.14 -26.02 -12.01
CA VAL A 976 -25.43 -26.65 -11.64
C VAL A 976 -26.28 -26.95 -12.87
N ARG A 977 -26.46 -25.97 -13.77
CA ARG A 977 -27.27 -26.17 -14.99
C ARG A 977 -26.62 -27.16 -15.96
N LYS A 978 -25.29 -27.19 -16.01
CA LYS A 978 -24.55 -28.18 -16.79
C LYS A 978 -24.81 -29.59 -16.26
N THR A 979 -24.74 -29.81 -14.95
CA THR A 979 -25.08 -31.10 -14.33
C THR A 979 -26.54 -31.48 -14.59
N GLU A 980 -27.48 -30.53 -14.57
CA GLU A 980 -28.88 -30.80 -14.91
C GLU A 980 -29.07 -31.21 -16.38
N MET A 981 -28.32 -30.62 -17.31
CA MET A 981 -28.33 -31.02 -18.73
C MET A 981 -27.76 -32.42 -18.93
N GLU A 982 -26.65 -32.74 -18.26
CA GLU A 982 -26.05 -34.08 -18.27
C GLU A 982 -27.02 -35.12 -17.70
N ALA A 983 -27.71 -34.79 -16.59
CA ALA A 983 -28.73 -35.65 -15.99
C ALA A 983 -29.96 -35.88 -16.90
N ARG A 984 -30.24 -34.96 -17.84
CA ARG A 984 -31.30 -35.09 -18.86
C ARG A 984 -30.81 -35.80 -20.13
N GLY A 985 -29.58 -36.33 -20.14
CA GLY A 985 -29.01 -37.08 -21.26
C GLY A 985 -28.50 -36.20 -22.41
N VAL A 986 -28.31 -34.90 -22.19
CA VAL A 986 -27.72 -33.99 -23.18
C VAL A 986 -26.20 -34.06 -23.07
N VAL A 987 -25.52 -34.37 -24.18
CA VAL A 987 -24.05 -34.32 -24.26
C VAL A 987 -23.62 -32.84 -24.20
N VAL A 988 -22.80 -32.49 -23.21
CA VAL A 988 -22.29 -31.13 -23.04
C VAL A 988 -21.01 -30.95 -23.85
N ASP A 989 -21.16 -30.55 -25.12
CA ASP A 989 -20.06 -30.03 -25.94
C ASP A 989 -19.93 -28.50 -25.78
N GLU A 990 -18.99 -27.87 -26.50
CA GLU A 990 -18.81 -26.40 -26.44
C GLU A 990 -20.06 -25.64 -26.92
N SER A 991 -20.77 -26.15 -27.93
CA SER A 991 -21.99 -25.52 -28.45
C SER A 991 -23.13 -25.53 -27.43
N ALA A 992 -23.25 -26.61 -26.66
CA ALA A 992 -24.21 -26.73 -25.58
C ALA A 992 -23.90 -25.74 -24.45
N LYS A 993 -22.61 -25.55 -24.11
CA LYS A 993 -22.19 -24.56 -23.11
C LYS A 993 -22.47 -23.13 -23.56
N GLU A 994 -22.19 -22.78 -24.81
CA GLU A 994 -22.51 -21.45 -25.34
C GLU A 994 -24.01 -21.17 -25.33
N ASN A 995 -24.82 -22.14 -25.76
CA ASN A 995 -26.27 -22.02 -25.72
C ASN A 995 -26.81 -21.87 -24.30
N LEU A 996 -26.26 -22.63 -23.33
CA LEU A 996 -26.61 -22.49 -21.92
C LEU A 996 -26.31 -21.07 -21.40
N ILE A 997 -25.14 -20.52 -21.72
CA ILE A 997 -24.75 -19.17 -21.32
C ILE A 997 -25.69 -18.13 -21.95
N ARG A 998 -26.04 -18.29 -23.24
CA ARG A 998 -27.02 -17.42 -23.91
C ARG A 998 -28.40 -17.48 -23.25
N GLN A 999 -28.88 -18.65 -22.87
CA GLN A 999 -30.15 -18.79 -22.13
C GLN A 999 -30.11 -18.05 -20.80
N ILE A 1000 -29.02 -18.20 -20.03
CA ILE A 1000 -28.84 -17.45 -18.77
C ILE A 1000 -28.84 -15.94 -19.04
N ALA A 1001 -28.17 -15.49 -20.09
CA ALA A 1001 -28.14 -14.07 -20.48
C ALA A 1001 -29.55 -13.55 -20.83
N ASP A 1002 -30.30 -14.28 -21.65
CA ASP A 1002 -31.67 -13.92 -22.06
C ASP A 1002 -32.62 -13.82 -20.87
N GLU A 1003 -32.53 -14.75 -19.91
CA GLU A 1003 -33.30 -14.70 -18.66
C GLU A 1003 -33.00 -13.43 -17.86
N ILE A 1004 -31.72 -13.08 -17.73
CA ILE A 1004 -31.29 -11.85 -17.03
C ILE A 1004 -31.81 -10.62 -17.76
N ILE A 1005 -31.68 -10.58 -19.10
CA ILE A 1005 -32.12 -9.44 -19.92
C ILE A 1005 -33.62 -9.24 -19.80
N ARG A 1006 -34.43 -10.30 -19.88
CA ARG A 1006 -35.90 -10.22 -19.72
C ARG A 1006 -36.26 -9.72 -18.32
N GLY A 1007 -35.70 -10.34 -17.29
CA GLY A 1007 -35.99 -9.98 -15.90
C GLY A 1007 -35.63 -8.55 -15.51
N PHE A 1008 -34.75 -7.87 -16.25
CA PHE A 1008 -34.39 -6.47 -16.02
C PHE A 1008 -35.09 -5.47 -16.94
N ARG A 1009 -35.72 -5.92 -18.03
CA ARG A 1009 -36.56 -5.06 -18.89
C ARG A 1009 -38.01 -4.97 -18.40
N ASP A 1010 -38.44 -5.94 -17.60
CA ASP A 1010 -39.79 -6.01 -17.01
C ASP A 1010 -39.90 -5.27 -15.64
N VAL A 1011 -38.85 -4.56 -15.22
CA VAL A 1011 -38.74 -3.73 -13.99
C VAL A 1011 -38.39 -2.31 -14.39
#